data_AF-A0A8H7SXL8-F1
#
_entry.id   AF-A0A8H7SXL8-F1
#
_cell.length_a   1.000
_cell.length_b   1.000
_cell.length_c   1.000
_cell.angle_alpha   90.00
_cell.angle_beta   90.00
_cell.angle_gamma   90.00
#
_symmetry.space_group_name_H-M   'P 1'
#
loop_
_entity.id
_entity.type
_entity.pdbx_description
1 polymer ?
#
loop_
_entity_poly.entity_id
_entity_poly.type
_entity_poly.pdbx_seq_one_letter_code
_entity_poly.pdbx_strand_id
1 'polypeptide(L)'
;MLNPFASNFQPTPVDQPIKPIPDAPKKKSQPKRPNRPKTNDTINQNKPRDSQPADSHSKKLKGRAKVTPTTNQDIFTQESPFIAIEAAIDPIHRIDIQPANPRRQSLTIEKKFEHGYERYIDWIDRSLGCYDTVTVVGMENAIVDIVSIVTILYDRKIAAHDDVETFTMNPGNVMSFLTIPFSRLKNTFSPTTTLDNYETTEMTNIVDLDSFMALMDARKIIDIPLDDDNSSLSSDNTEYMNSPDPFINGVKYDYEQDEEHYGDEAEQSLVGNDLEGGGSIKKKGGKKWLCMSFLFLILLFWLIWTIGLSQMGPVSDPEDNESLHFDLPDLYNTSFMPKRPSLVWVKNDPRDGIFTYTNPVTNDILLESVQDGKSEIFVEATDLKIGQGLLHVNSFEISQDAKYLLLKTNVTSQWRYSSHSNIYIYNLDDKSLFPLNNGSTIDKRPLISYAVWSPTGHQVAYVMKNEIFITDLQNHTRITFDGSDTIFNGVPDWVYEEEVFAKNYALWWSPDSTHLAYLRFNETAVPEFHLQYYTASNSSYPDELTIKYPKAGAPNPLVSLHIHSLELGSSIMVTSNSTLNSTVKTSDTFFEFDDTDRLITDVIWSTETNTHLLFKQTNRVQDIEVTNLVTIEKQLNQTSIENIRTYKPNDGGWIEPGQTMVYIPNTKSNDTTIRYLDIIDNGKGFLHLAVLKATEKDSKPSWLTSGKWEVVPGTVVVDTERQLVHYVSTERSHLERHLYKIDFSRPKPSTTKTCLTCPDDATIHAYYTVTFSPKNGYYILQYEGPDTPSTVVKSVDDATFETVLQNNQALKDLLDQYELPRTRMVSVMSGGIKMDAMEVLPPDFDASKKYPVLFHVYGGPGSQIASYRFELSWSTFLASKLGYIVVTVDGRGTGFKGRKYKVGIRGRLGELETIDQINAARHWSSLEYVDSSRIAIWGWSYGGYMTSKVIEANSGIFAAGLAVAPVTDWRFYDSIYTERYMLTPQLNPDGYIQSAVNNMTGFEEPNFLLVHGTGDDNVHFQNSAVLVDKLTRANIHNYQVQFFPDSNHAIRHHNANPNLYYMLTKFLWESFGGEEYLHVRKELNGHFSGPIAGPH
;
A
#
# COMPACT_ATOMS: atom_id res chain seq x y z
N MET A 1 -5.70 25.42 53.78
CA MET A 1 -5.12 26.10 54.97
C MET A 1 -3.67 25.66 55.12
N LEU A 2 -2.81 26.53 55.66
CA LEU A 2 -1.54 26.25 56.36
C LEU A 2 -0.64 25.06 55.91
N ASN A 3 0.52 25.44 55.34
CA ASN A 3 1.85 24.84 55.55
C ASN A 3 2.27 25.01 57.06
N PRO A 4 3.43 24.53 57.61
CA PRO A 4 4.62 23.94 56.95
C PRO A 4 5.30 22.77 57.71
N PHE A 5 6.44 22.25 57.20
CA PHE A 5 7.79 22.36 57.83
C PHE A 5 8.89 21.58 57.06
N ALA A 6 10.17 21.87 57.35
CA ALA A 6 11.35 21.25 56.75
C ALA A 6 12.56 21.29 57.70
N SER A 7 13.52 20.35 57.58
CA SER A 7 14.93 20.58 57.96
C SER A 7 15.92 19.49 57.50
N ASN A 8 16.93 19.93 56.75
CA ASN A 8 18.32 19.46 56.57
C ASN A 8 18.87 18.31 57.46
N PHE A 9 19.80 17.54 56.88
CA PHE A 9 21.11 17.29 57.50
C PHE A 9 22.23 17.07 56.45
N GLN A 10 23.46 17.48 56.79
CA GLN A 10 24.74 17.21 56.10
C GLN A 10 25.80 16.96 57.21
N PRO A 11 26.91 16.22 56.98
CA PRO A 11 28.08 16.83 56.34
C PRO A 11 29.04 15.86 55.56
N THR A 12 30.09 16.44 54.97
CA THR A 12 31.34 15.82 54.44
C THR A 12 32.50 16.11 55.45
N PRO A 13 33.86 16.02 55.21
CA PRO A 13 34.67 15.78 53.98
C PRO A 13 36.00 14.97 54.12
N VAL A 14 36.87 15.06 53.08
CA VAL A 14 38.34 14.77 52.96
C VAL A 14 38.88 13.32 53.08
N ASP A 15 40.01 12.91 52.47
CA ASP A 15 41.09 13.66 51.76
C ASP A 15 41.78 12.91 50.57
N GLN A 16 42.74 13.55 49.85
CA GLN A 16 43.54 13.02 48.72
C GLN A 16 45.03 12.76 49.03
N PRO A 17 45.75 11.99 48.16
CA PRO A 17 46.88 12.53 47.34
C PRO A 17 47.09 11.82 45.96
N ILE A 18 47.97 12.19 44.99
CA ILE A 18 48.48 13.47 44.42
C ILE A 18 49.12 13.21 43.00
N LYS A 19 49.66 14.24 42.30
CA LYS A 19 50.29 14.24 40.92
C LYS A 19 51.85 14.14 40.97
N PRO A 20 52.70 14.20 39.88
CA PRO A 20 52.60 15.02 38.64
C PRO A 20 53.28 14.50 37.31
N ILE A 21 53.48 15.43 36.36
CA ILE A 21 54.00 15.36 34.95
C ILE A 21 55.32 16.17 34.86
N PRO A 22 56.33 15.86 34.00
CA PRO A 22 56.66 16.77 32.85
C PRO A 22 57.43 16.21 31.61
N ASP A 23 57.06 16.75 30.43
CA ASP A 23 57.89 17.29 29.30
C ASP A 23 58.92 16.47 28.48
N ALA A 24 59.27 17.03 27.30
CA ALA A 24 60.14 16.47 26.25
C ALA A 24 61.20 17.50 25.76
N PRO A 25 62.33 17.07 25.14
CA PRO A 25 62.72 17.70 23.84
C PRO A 25 63.62 16.89 22.84
N LYS A 26 63.27 16.99 21.55
CA LYS A 26 64.10 17.23 20.32
C LYS A 26 65.46 16.48 20.02
N LYS A 27 65.50 15.91 18.79
CA LYS A 27 66.56 15.93 17.70
C LYS A 27 67.58 14.76 17.45
N LYS A 28 67.48 14.24 16.21
CA LYS A 28 68.52 13.98 15.15
C LYS A 28 69.36 12.66 15.03
N SER A 29 69.28 12.10 13.81
CA SER A 29 70.37 11.68 12.86
C SER A 29 70.58 10.18 12.51
N GLN A 30 71.11 9.93 11.29
CA GLN A 30 71.30 8.63 10.59
C GLN A 30 72.76 8.13 10.61
N PRO A 31 73.02 6.85 10.26
CA PRO A 31 73.64 6.53 8.94
C PRO A 31 73.12 5.17 8.32
N LYS A 32 73.39 4.73 7.07
CA LYS A 32 74.06 5.31 5.87
C LYS A 32 73.40 4.90 4.53
N ARG A 33 74.06 4.13 3.63
CA ARG A 33 73.65 3.71 2.26
C ARG A 33 74.61 2.64 1.67
N PRO A 34 74.32 1.97 0.53
CA PRO A 34 74.44 2.49 -0.86
C PRO A 34 73.21 2.13 -1.75
N ASN A 35 73.13 2.17 -3.09
CA ASN A 35 74.07 2.48 -4.20
C ASN A 35 73.34 3.17 -5.41
N ARG A 36 73.92 3.18 -6.63
CA ARG A 36 73.34 3.61 -7.94
C ARG A 36 74.17 3.03 -9.14
N PRO A 37 73.95 3.31 -10.46
CA PRO A 37 73.31 4.45 -11.19
C PRO A 37 72.08 4.00 -12.06
N LYS A 38 71.67 4.47 -13.28
CA LYS A 38 72.18 5.47 -14.27
C LYS A 38 71.09 5.99 -15.27
N THR A 39 70.99 7.32 -15.43
CA THR A 39 70.67 8.17 -16.64
C THR A 39 69.64 7.82 -17.76
N ASN A 40 68.55 8.62 -17.82
CA ASN A 40 68.22 9.69 -18.81
C ASN A 40 67.80 9.47 -20.30
N ASP A 41 67.02 10.48 -20.78
CA ASP A 41 66.81 10.99 -22.17
C ASP A 41 65.96 10.16 -23.19
N THR A 42 65.33 10.69 -24.27
CA THR A 42 64.31 11.79 -24.46
C THR A 42 63.70 11.74 -25.89
N ILE A 43 62.46 12.26 -26.08
CA ILE A 43 61.94 12.98 -27.29
C ILE A 43 61.48 12.22 -28.60
N ASN A 44 60.31 12.68 -29.13
CA ASN A 44 59.75 12.71 -30.52
C ASN A 44 59.08 11.54 -31.29
N GLN A 45 57.75 11.71 -31.50
CA GLN A 45 57.01 11.95 -32.78
C GLN A 45 56.75 10.88 -33.90
N ASN A 46 55.54 11.03 -34.50
CA ASN A 46 55.09 10.76 -35.89
C ASN A 46 54.40 9.42 -36.31
N LYS A 47 53.06 9.50 -36.42
CA LYS A 47 52.15 9.28 -37.59
C LYS A 47 52.78 9.02 -39.00
N PRO A 48 52.04 8.58 -40.05
CA PRO A 48 50.66 7.99 -40.13
C PRO A 48 50.45 6.86 -41.23
N ARG A 49 49.16 6.50 -41.49
CA ARG A 49 48.50 6.10 -42.79
C ARG A 49 48.19 4.62 -43.16
N ASP A 50 46.93 4.43 -43.60
CA ASP A 50 46.36 3.88 -44.88
C ASP A 50 46.87 2.51 -45.44
N SER A 51 46.12 1.62 -46.12
CA SER A 51 44.73 1.59 -46.67
C SER A 51 44.18 0.15 -46.91
N GLN A 52 42.90 0.05 -47.33
CA GLN A 52 42.22 -1.09 -48.02
C GLN A 52 42.87 -1.47 -49.41
N PRO A 53 42.48 -2.53 -50.21
CA PRO A 53 41.08 -3.01 -50.48
C PRO A 53 40.76 -4.48 -51.00
N ALA A 54 39.44 -4.77 -51.11
CA ALA A 54 38.64 -5.46 -52.19
C ALA A 54 38.73 -6.97 -52.64
N ASP A 55 37.51 -7.51 -52.91
CA ASP A 55 37.03 -8.42 -54.00
C ASP A 55 37.56 -9.86 -54.23
N SER A 56 36.76 -10.93 -54.45
CA SER A 56 35.76 -11.12 -55.52
C SER A 56 35.08 -12.54 -55.56
N HIS A 57 33.86 -12.64 -56.15
CA HIS A 57 33.30 -13.77 -56.99
C HIS A 57 33.16 -15.23 -56.46
N SER A 58 32.31 -16.15 -57.00
CA SER A 58 31.02 -16.10 -57.75
C SER A 58 30.41 -17.52 -58.06
N LYS A 59 29.12 -17.59 -58.44
CA LYS A 59 28.43 -18.57 -59.36
C LYS A 59 27.83 -19.94 -58.89
N LYS A 60 26.49 -20.06 -59.11
CA LYS A 60 25.74 -21.13 -59.86
C LYS A 60 25.56 -22.54 -59.24
N LEU A 61 24.50 -23.36 -59.49
CA LEU A 61 23.21 -23.23 -60.24
C LEU A 61 22.24 -24.44 -60.00
N LYS A 62 20.94 -24.26 -60.35
CA LYS A 62 19.84 -25.27 -60.61
C LYS A 62 19.27 -26.05 -59.39
N GLY A 63 17.95 -26.29 -59.27
CA GLY A 63 16.77 -25.59 -59.81
C GLY A 63 15.61 -26.45 -60.39
N ARG A 64 14.37 -25.92 -60.27
CA ARG A 64 13.05 -26.38 -60.84
C ARG A 64 12.42 -27.64 -60.23
N ALA A 65 11.10 -27.88 -60.22
CA ALA A 65 9.82 -27.08 -60.31
C ALA A 65 8.64 -28.08 -60.09
N LYS A 66 7.32 -27.90 -60.33
CA LYS A 66 6.41 -26.89 -60.94
C LYS A 66 4.93 -27.25 -60.57
N VAL A 67 3.96 -26.33 -60.82
CA VAL A 67 2.50 -26.51 -61.12
C VAL A 67 1.47 -26.11 -60.02
N THR A 68 0.40 -25.46 -60.51
CA THR A 68 -0.83 -24.88 -59.91
C THR A 68 -2.05 -25.36 -60.76
N PRO A 69 -3.34 -24.88 -60.72
CA PRO A 69 -4.07 -23.87 -59.90
C PRO A 69 -5.52 -24.34 -59.46
N THR A 70 -6.46 -23.39 -59.26
CA THR A 70 -7.96 -23.46 -59.36
C THR A 70 -8.77 -24.23 -58.29
N THR A 71 -10.07 -23.95 -57.99
CA THR A 71 -10.95 -22.75 -57.75
C THR A 71 -12.43 -23.20 -57.83
N ASN A 72 -13.36 -22.47 -57.17
CA ASN A 72 -14.84 -22.35 -57.39
C ASN A 72 -15.71 -22.69 -56.14
N GLN A 73 -17.02 -22.34 -56.04
CA GLN A 73 -17.77 -21.09 -56.29
C GLN A 73 -19.23 -21.24 -55.74
N ASP A 74 -20.07 -20.21 -55.88
CA ASP A 74 -21.55 -20.14 -55.72
C ASP A 74 -22.12 -20.20 -54.27
N ILE A 75 -22.97 -19.31 -53.72
CA ILE A 75 -23.97 -18.27 -54.13
C ILE A 75 -25.45 -18.77 -54.10
N PHE A 76 -26.28 -18.24 -53.16
CA PHE A 76 -27.57 -17.54 -53.41
C PHE A 76 -28.23 -16.99 -52.10
N THR A 77 -29.42 -16.39 -52.16
CA THR A 77 -29.82 -15.17 -51.40
C THR A 77 -31.06 -15.25 -50.45
N GLN A 78 -31.18 -14.21 -49.61
CA GLN A 78 -32.42 -13.47 -49.18
C GLN A 78 -33.20 -13.81 -47.88
N GLU A 79 -33.41 -12.73 -47.11
CA GLU A 79 -34.57 -12.32 -46.27
C GLU A 79 -34.94 -13.01 -44.93
N SER A 80 -35.57 -12.22 -44.05
CA SER A 80 -35.91 -12.49 -42.64
C SER A 80 -37.43 -12.52 -42.40
N PRO A 81 -37.94 -13.02 -41.25
CA PRO A 81 -38.18 -12.12 -40.11
C PRO A 81 -38.05 -12.77 -38.69
N PHE A 82 -38.47 -12.00 -37.66
CA PHE A 82 -38.37 -12.24 -36.19
C PHE A 82 -39.33 -13.30 -35.59
N ILE A 83 -39.28 -13.44 -34.24
CA ILE A 83 -40.17 -14.17 -33.29
C ILE A 83 -39.64 -15.59 -32.92
N ALA A 84 -39.48 -16.02 -31.65
CA ALA A 84 -39.73 -15.39 -30.32
C ALA A 84 -38.75 -15.91 -29.24
N ILE A 85 -38.60 -15.16 -28.14
CA ILE A 85 -38.27 -15.69 -26.80
C ILE A 85 -39.13 -14.93 -25.78
N GLU A 86 -40.02 -15.62 -25.06
CA GLU A 86 -40.70 -15.07 -23.88
C GLU A 86 -41.18 -16.20 -22.94
N ALA A 87 -40.49 -16.37 -21.81
CA ALA A 87 -40.87 -17.10 -20.58
C ALA A 87 -39.63 -17.14 -19.65
N ALA A 88 -39.70 -16.86 -18.34
CA ALA A 88 -40.84 -16.43 -17.52
C ALA A 88 -40.39 -15.45 -16.41
N ILE A 89 -41.32 -14.61 -15.98
CA ILE A 89 -41.27 -13.82 -14.73
C ILE A 89 -42.59 -14.05 -13.99
N ASP A 90 -42.56 -14.06 -12.66
CA ASP A 90 -43.67 -14.53 -11.81
C ASP A 90 -44.88 -13.53 -11.76
N PRO A 91 -46.13 -14.00 -11.60
CA PRO A 91 -47.30 -13.27 -12.11
C PRO A 91 -48.02 -12.37 -11.08
N ILE A 92 -47.46 -11.20 -10.76
CA ILE A 92 -48.11 -10.20 -9.87
C ILE A 92 -48.42 -8.84 -10.58
N HIS A 93 -47.99 -8.65 -11.84
CA HIS A 93 -48.14 -7.36 -12.53
C HIS A 93 -49.02 -7.45 -13.78
N ARG A 94 -50.21 -6.82 -13.72
CA ARG A 94 -51.04 -6.54 -14.91
C ARG A 94 -50.49 -5.31 -15.62
N ILE A 95 -50.14 -5.46 -16.89
CA ILE A 95 -49.92 -4.36 -17.84
C ILE A 95 -51.16 -4.28 -18.74
N ASP A 96 -51.81 -3.13 -18.80
CA ASP A 96 -53.04 -2.93 -19.58
C ASP A 96 -52.73 -2.06 -20.82
N ILE A 97 -52.60 -2.70 -21.99
CA ILE A 97 -52.16 -2.03 -23.23
C ILE A 97 -53.39 -1.59 -24.03
N GLN A 98 -53.72 -0.30 -23.96
CA GLN A 98 -54.79 0.32 -24.76
C GLN A 98 -54.35 0.50 -26.23
N PRO A 99 -55.05 -0.08 -27.22
CA PRO A 99 -54.60 -0.07 -28.62
C PRO A 99 -55.13 1.14 -29.41
N ALA A 100 -54.27 2.12 -29.73
CA ALA A 100 -54.65 3.28 -30.56
C ALA A 100 -53.56 3.74 -31.55
N ASN A 101 -53.78 3.46 -32.84
CA ASN A 101 -53.21 4.13 -34.03
C ASN A 101 -51.69 3.89 -34.33
N PRO A 102 -51.31 3.23 -35.45
CA PRO A 102 -49.98 2.64 -35.63
C PRO A 102 -48.90 3.63 -36.16
N ARG A 103 -48.75 4.81 -35.55
CA ARG A 103 -47.70 5.78 -35.93
C ARG A 103 -46.99 6.52 -34.78
N ARG A 104 -47.39 6.32 -33.52
CA ARG A 104 -46.57 6.57 -32.33
C ARG A 104 -46.91 5.51 -31.28
N GLN A 105 -45.91 4.91 -30.65
CA GLN A 105 -46.14 4.05 -29.48
C GLN A 105 -45.77 4.80 -28.20
N SER A 106 -46.73 4.92 -27.28
CA SER A 106 -46.58 5.61 -25.99
C SER A 106 -46.85 4.67 -24.83
N LEU A 107 -45.95 4.67 -23.82
CA LEU A 107 -46.10 3.86 -22.60
C LEU A 107 -46.38 4.74 -21.38
N THR A 108 -47.33 4.34 -20.54
CA THR A 108 -47.70 5.04 -19.28
C THR A 108 -47.73 4.04 -18.12
N ILE A 109 -47.19 4.44 -16.96
CA ILE A 109 -47.03 3.56 -15.79
C ILE A 109 -47.48 4.30 -14.51
N GLU A 110 -48.31 3.65 -13.70
CA GLU A 110 -48.87 4.17 -12.43
C GLU A 110 -48.77 3.13 -11.28
N LYS A 111 -47.78 3.24 -10.38
CA LYS A 111 -47.87 2.73 -8.99
C LYS A 111 -46.67 3.11 -8.10
N LYS A 112 -46.84 2.97 -6.78
CA LYS A 112 -45.78 3.09 -5.75
C LYS A 112 -44.83 1.89 -5.75
N PHE A 113 -43.59 2.13 -5.30
CA PHE A 113 -42.47 1.19 -5.33
C PHE A 113 -42.02 0.75 -3.93
N GLU A 114 -41.56 -0.50 -3.81
CA GLU A 114 -40.77 -1.00 -2.69
C GLU A 114 -39.64 -1.91 -3.24
N HIS A 115 -38.39 -1.48 -3.07
CA HIS A 115 -37.12 -2.20 -3.32
C HIS A 115 -36.70 -2.56 -4.78
N GLY A 116 -35.40 -2.37 -5.07
CA GLY A 116 -34.68 -3.00 -6.20
C GLY A 116 -34.35 -2.10 -7.40
N TYR A 117 -33.20 -1.42 -7.39
CA TYR A 117 -32.88 -0.35 -8.35
C TYR A 117 -32.28 -0.80 -9.70
N GLU A 118 -31.26 -1.66 -9.70
CA GLU A 118 -30.42 -1.88 -10.90
C GLU A 118 -31.16 -2.52 -12.08
N ARG A 119 -32.02 -3.51 -11.82
CA ARG A 119 -32.82 -4.19 -12.86
C ARG A 119 -33.79 -3.25 -13.58
N TYR A 120 -34.15 -2.12 -12.96
CA TYR A 120 -35.06 -1.14 -13.54
C TYR A 120 -34.36 -0.23 -14.54
N ILE A 121 -33.09 0.11 -14.32
CA ILE A 121 -32.28 0.91 -15.27
C ILE A 121 -32.06 0.12 -16.57
N ASP A 122 -31.68 -1.16 -16.47
CA ASP A 122 -31.53 -2.07 -17.61
C ASP A 122 -32.85 -2.26 -18.38
N TRP A 123 -33.99 -2.27 -17.69
CA TRP A 123 -35.31 -2.31 -18.33
C TRP A 123 -35.69 -0.99 -19.02
N ILE A 124 -35.34 0.16 -18.46
CA ILE A 124 -35.54 1.48 -19.09
C ILE A 124 -34.68 1.60 -20.35
N ASP A 125 -33.39 1.24 -20.31
CA ASP A 125 -32.45 1.32 -21.44
C ASP A 125 -32.99 0.51 -22.64
N ARG A 126 -33.50 -0.71 -22.37
CA ARG A 126 -34.18 -1.57 -23.36
C ARG A 126 -35.49 -0.97 -23.88
N SER A 127 -36.27 -0.33 -23.02
CA SER A 127 -37.59 0.23 -23.38
C SER A 127 -37.48 1.52 -24.21
N LEU A 128 -36.48 2.36 -23.96
CA LEU A 128 -36.18 3.56 -24.75
C LEU A 128 -35.81 3.23 -26.20
N GLY A 129 -35.34 2.01 -26.48
CA GLY A 129 -35.13 1.50 -27.83
C GLY A 129 -36.40 1.15 -28.62
N CYS A 130 -37.59 1.19 -28.02
CA CYS A 130 -38.83 0.66 -28.61
C CYS A 130 -40.04 1.62 -28.65
N TYR A 131 -40.06 2.69 -27.85
CA TYR A 131 -41.21 3.59 -27.71
C TYR A 131 -40.88 5.05 -28.04
N ASP A 132 -41.75 5.73 -28.79
CA ASP A 132 -41.54 7.13 -29.21
C ASP A 132 -41.71 8.13 -28.04
N THR A 133 -42.39 7.74 -26.97
CA THR A 133 -42.61 8.56 -25.77
C THR A 133 -42.92 7.68 -24.55
N VAL A 134 -42.29 7.95 -23.41
CA VAL A 134 -42.56 7.27 -22.13
C VAL A 134 -43.01 8.32 -21.11
N THR A 135 -44.06 8.00 -20.34
CA THR A 135 -44.62 8.88 -19.30
C THR A 135 -44.72 8.12 -17.98
N VAL A 136 -43.98 8.57 -16.97
CA VAL A 136 -43.99 7.99 -15.61
C VAL A 136 -44.86 8.85 -14.71
N VAL A 137 -45.76 8.22 -13.96
CA VAL A 137 -46.75 8.92 -13.12
C VAL A 137 -46.75 8.36 -11.69
N GLY A 138 -46.56 9.25 -10.71
CA GLY A 138 -46.71 8.93 -9.28
C GLY A 138 -45.39 8.72 -8.52
N MET A 139 -44.64 9.80 -8.28
CA MET A 139 -43.58 9.84 -7.27
C MET A 139 -43.99 10.73 -6.09
N GLU A 140 -44.37 10.12 -4.97
CA GLU A 140 -44.37 10.79 -3.67
C GLU A 140 -43.04 10.45 -2.97
N ASN A 141 -42.29 11.49 -2.57
CA ASN A 141 -41.07 11.40 -1.75
C ASN A 141 -39.85 10.67 -2.36
N ALA A 142 -39.42 11.06 -3.56
CA ALA A 142 -38.09 10.72 -4.07
C ALA A 142 -37.48 11.83 -4.95
N ILE A 143 -36.66 12.70 -4.36
CA ILE A 143 -35.91 13.74 -5.10
C ILE A 143 -34.59 13.19 -5.67
N VAL A 144 -33.96 12.25 -4.95
CA VAL A 144 -32.68 11.62 -5.34
C VAL A 144 -32.84 10.85 -6.66
N ASP A 145 -33.90 10.04 -6.75
CA ASP A 145 -34.22 9.14 -7.87
C ASP A 145 -34.28 9.84 -9.23
N ILE A 146 -34.86 11.05 -9.26
CA ILE A 146 -34.95 11.88 -10.48
C ILE A 146 -33.57 12.41 -10.86
N VAL A 147 -32.77 12.85 -9.89
CA VAL A 147 -31.40 13.35 -10.13
C VAL A 147 -30.52 12.23 -10.68
N SER A 148 -30.53 11.04 -10.09
CA SER A 148 -29.73 9.90 -10.57
C SER A 148 -30.06 9.52 -12.01
N ILE A 149 -31.34 9.51 -12.41
CA ILE A 149 -31.75 9.24 -13.79
C ILE A 149 -31.26 10.34 -14.75
N VAL A 150 -31.39 11.62 -14.37
CA VAL A 150 -30.92 12.75 -15.20
C VAL A 150 -29.40 12.76 -15.35
N THR A 151 -28.63 12.48 -14.28
CA THR A 151 -27.17 12.37 -14.33
C THR A 151 -26.72 11.26 -15.28
N ILE A 152 -27.31 10.06 -15.20
CA ILE A 152 -26.97 8.93 -16.07
C ILE A 152 -27.26 9.24 -17.56
N LEU A 153 -28.37 9.94 -17.85
CA LEU A 153 -28.71 10.36 -19.22
C LEU A 153 -27.78 11.47 -19.76
N TYR A 154 -27.31 12.35 -18.88
CA TYR A 154 -26.35 13.41 -19.20
C TYR A 154 -24.94 12.85 -19.47
N ASP A 155 -24.43 12.01 -18.59
CA ASP A 155 -23.10 11.39 -18.72
C ASP A 155 -22.99 10.50 -19.96
N ARG A 156 -24.08 9.83 -20.36
CA ARG A 156 -24.15 9.05 -21.60
C ARG A 156 -24.37 9.89 -22.87
N LYS A 157 -24.44 11.22 -22.77
CA LYS A 157 -24.58 12.18 -23.90
C LYS A 157 -25.80 11.95 -24.81
N ILE A 158 -26.88 11.38 -24.27
CA ILE A 158 -28.10 11.10 -25.05
C ILE A 158 -28.93 12.37 -25.29
N ALA A 159 -28.80 13.38 -24.42
CA ALA A 159 -29.39 14.72 -24.64
C ALA A 159 -28.32 15.72 -25.10
N ALA A 160 -28.54 16.35 -26.26
CA ALA A 160 -27.76 17.49 -26.74
C ALA A 160 -28.69 18.56 -27.34
N HIS A 161 -28.50 19.80 -26.85
CA HIS A 161 -29.16 21.06 -27.23
C HIS A 161 -30.60 21.36 -26.74
N ASP A 162 -30.64 22.41 -25.92
CA ASP A 162 -31.51 23.59 -25.93
C ASP A 162 -33.02 23.46 -25.61
N ASP A 163 -33.70 22.33 -25.87
CA ASP A 163 -35.16 22.19 -25.63
C ASP A 163 -35.51 21.55 -24.26
N VAL A 164 -35.13 22.21 -23.16
CA VAL A 164 -35.62 21.88 -21.80
C VAL A 164 -36.23 23.12 -21.13
N GLU A 165 -37.56 23.25 -21.21
CA GLU A 165 -38.28 24.37 -20.57
C GLU A 165 -38.29 24.25 -19.04
N THR A 166 -37.52 25.16 -18.40
CA THR A 166 -37.57 25.59 -16.98
C THR A 166 -38.37 24.74 -15.97
N PHE A 167 -37.65 24.05 -15.09
CA PHE A 167 -38.22 23.47 -13.88
C PHE A 167 -38.63 24.57 -12.87
N THR A 168 -39.81 24.47 -12.24
CA THR A 168 -40.21 25.38 -11.15
C THR A 168 -41.11 24.65 -10.15
N MET A 169 -40.63 24.46 -8.93
CA MET A 169 -41.42 23.86 -7.84
C MET A 169 -42.21 24.91 -7.08
N ASN A 170 -43.48 24.61 -6.79
CA ASN A 170 -44.36 25.41 -5.94
C ASN A 170 -44.94 24.48 -4.85
N PRO A 171 -44.85 24.81 -3.54
CA PRO A 171 -45.17 23.87 -2.48
C PRO A 171 -46.68 23.77 -2.22
N GLY A 172 -47.37 22.87 -2.93
CA GLY A 172 -48.76 22.53 -2.65
C GLY A 172 -49.42 21.58 -3.66
N ASN A 173 -49.68 20.34 -3.23
CA ASN A 173 -50.52 19.27 -3.81
C ASN A 173 -50.98 19.38 -5.28
N VAL A 174 -50.52 18.43 -6.12
CA VAL A 174 -51.25 17.58 -7.10
C VAL A 174 -50.33 17.22 -8.29
N MET A 175 -50.23 15.92 -8.58
CA MET A 175 -49.75 15.28 -9.84
C MET A 175 -48.70 16.05 -10.68
N SER A 176 -47.42 15.76 -10.46
CA SER A 176 -46.35 16.12 -11.41
C SER A 176 -46.23 15.08 -12.52
N PHE A 177 -46.07 15.51 -13.77
CA PHE A 177 -45.84 14.66 -14.94
C PHE A 177 -44.47 14.95 -15.55
N LEU A 178 -43.74 13.89 -15.93
CA LEU A 178 -42.53 14.00 -16.76
C LEU A 178 -42.84 13.45 -18.15
N THR A 179 -42.46 14.17 -19.20
CA THR A 179 -42.66 13.77 -20.60
C THR A 179 -41.50 14.30 -21.44
N ILE A 180 -40.83 13.40 -22.16
CA ILE A 180 -39.61 13.71 -22.93
C ILE A 180 -39.89 13.50 -24.43
N PRO A 181 -39.90 14.56 -25.25
CA PRO A 181 -40.04 14.45 -26.70
C PRO A 181 -38.67 14.35 -27.41
N PHE A 182 -38.67 13.85 -28.66
CA PHE A 182 -37.46 13.80 -29.50
C PHE A 182 -37.75 14.21 -30.96
N SER A 183 -36.77 14.80 -31.64
CA SER A 183 -36.87 15.27 -33.04
C SER A 183 -35.73 14.76 -33.94
N ARG A 184 -35.72 15.10 -35.24
CA ARG A 184 -34.87 14.47 -36.27
C ARG A 184 -34.23 15.47 -37.24
N LEU A 185 -33.04 15.14 -37.74
CA LEU A 185 -32.42 15.74 -38.94
C LEU A 185 -31.97 14.68 -39.97
N LYS A 186 -31.79 15.08 -41.23
CA LYS A 186 -31.37 14.22 -42.35
C LYS A 186 -30.81 15.03 -43.53
N ASN A 187 -29.73 14.52 -44.16
CA ASN A 187 -29.17 14.93 -45.46
C ASN A 187 -28.58 16.38 -45.51
N THR A 188 -27.64 16.77 -46.39
CA THR A 188 -26.92 16.13 -47.53
C THR A 188 -25.63 16.94 -47.87
N PHE A 189 -24.58 16.34 -48.44
CA PHE A 189 -23.98 16.65 -49.77
C PHE A 189 -22.71 15.79 -50.09
N SER A 190 -22.16 15.92 -51.31
CA SER A 190 -21.19 14.99 -51.95
C SER A 190 -19.93 15.69 -52.54
N PRO A 191 -18.86 14.96 -52.95
CA PRO A 191 -17.50 15.50 -53.13
C PRO A 191 -17.03 15.71 -54.60
N THR A 192 -15.93 16.48 -54.78
CA THR A 192 -15.12 16.58 -56.04
C THR A 192 -13.67 17.01 -55.79
N THR A 193 -12.69 16.23 -56.32
CA THR A 193 -11.38 16.55 -57.00
C THR A 193 -10.60 17.87 -56.72
N THR A 194 -9.26 17.97 -56.82
CA THR A 194 -8.25 17.35 -57.73
C THR A 194 -6.87 17.05 -57.08
N LEU A 195 -5.95 16.39 -57.84
CA LEU A 195 -4.57 16.03 -57.47
C LEU A 195 -3.58 17.21 -57.56
N ASP A 196 -2.34 17.08 -57.00
CA ASP A 196 -1.14 16.80 -57.83
C ASP A 196 0.21 16.53 -57.08
N ASN A 197 1.01 15.61 -57.66
CA ASN A 197 2.48 15.54 -57.76
C ASN A 197 3.46 15.11 -56.63
N TYR A 198 4.09 13.93 -56.87
CA TYR A 198 5.46 13.44 -56.52
C TYR A 198 5.90 13.34 -55.03
N GLU A 199 6.80 12.42 -54.62
CA GLU A 199 7.74 11.55 -55.34
C GLU A 199 7.87 10.14 -54.67
N THR A 200 8.50 9.14 -55.32
CA THR A 200 8.57 7.73 -54.84
C THR A 200 9.91 7.04 -55.09
N THR A 201 10.45 6.33 -54.08
CA THR A 201 11.42 5.19 -54.11
C THR A 201 11.96 4.98 -52.68
N GLU A 202 12.45 3.84 -52.19
CA GLU A 202 12.25 2.38 -52.45
C GLU A 202 13.00 1.61 -51.32
N MET A 203 12.79 0.28 -51.19
CA MET A 203 13.59 -0.66 -50.36
C MET A 203 13.50 -0.49 -48.81
N THR A 204 13.60 -1.53 -47.96
CA THR A 204 13.66 -3.01 -48.13
C THR A 204 13.24 -3.73 -46.84
N ASN A 205 12.70 -4.94 -46.95
CA ASN A 205 12.63 -5.93 -45.87
C ASN A 205 13.79 -6.95 -45.97
N ILE A 206 14.15 -7.57 -44.82
CA ILE A 206 14.88 -8.85 -44.55
C ILE A 206 15.78 -8.62 -43.33
N VAL A 207 15.36 -8.98 -42.11
CA VAL A 207 15.40 -10.32 -41.47
C VAL A 207 16.81 -10.76 -41.05
N ASP A 208 16.97 -10.98 -39.74
CA ASP A 208 17.63 -12.17 -39.20
C ASP A 208 16.90 -12.61 -37.92
N LEU A 209 16.44 -13.87 -37.88
CA LEU A 209 15.82 -14.52 -36.72
C LEU A 209 16.64 -15.74 -36.26
N ASP A 210 17.60 -16.20 -37.06
CA ASP A 210 18.43 -17.36 -36.78
C ASP A 210 19.53 -17.02 -35.75
N SER A 211 19.99 -15.76 -35.70
CA SER A 211 20.89 -15.27 -34.65
C SER A 211 20.33 -15.36 -33.22
N PHE A 212 19.01 -15.52 -33.03
CA PHE A 212 18.39 -15.68 -31.71
C PHE A 212 18.34 -17.15 -31.23
N MET A 213 18.35 -18.12 -32.15
CA MET A 213 18.24 -19.55 -31.85
C MET A 213 19.58 -20.18 -31.40
N ALA A 214 20.70 -19.49 -31.61
CA ALA A 214 22.05 -20.02 -31.38
C ALA A 214 22.53 -20.03 -29.91
N LEU A 215 21.68 -19.63 -28.96
CA LEU A 215 22.04 -19.46 -27.53
C LEU A 215 21.29 -20.41 -26.58
N MET A 216 20.50 -21.36 -27.10
CA MET A 216 19.77 -22.37 -26.31
C MET A 216 19.98 -23.82 -26.77
N ASP A 217 21.22 -24.28 -27.00
CA ASP A 217 21.51 -25.71 -26.78
C ASP A 217 22.98 -25.97 -26.39
N ALA A 218 23.19 -26.56 -25.21
CA ALA A 218 24.50 -26.92 -24.68
C ALA A 218 24.42 -27.91 -23.48
N ARG A 219 23.76 -29.06 -23.65
CA ARG A 219 23.90 -30.20 -22.71
C ARG A 219 24.40 -31.47 -23.42
N LYS A 220 25.66 -31.88 -23.17
CA LYS A 220 26.02 -33.27 -22.78
C LYS A 220 27.54 -33.55 -22.65
N ILE A 221 27.86 -34.35 -21.63
CA ILE A 221 28.87 -35.43 -21.53
C ILE A 221 30.36 -35.06 -21.72
N ILE A 222 31.11 -35.27 -20.64
CA ILE A 222 32.42 -35.96 -20.63
C ILE A 222 32.29 -37.09 -19.58
N ASP A 223 32.98 -38.21 -19.75
CA ASP A 223 32.80 -39.45 -18.97
C ASP A 223 34.13 -40.22 -18.82
N ILE A 224 34.23 -41.08 -17.79
CA ILE A 224 35.33 -42.06 -17.51
C ILE A 224 36.69 -41.43 -17.10
N PRO A 225 37.50 -42.04 -16.19
CA PRO A 225 37.39 -43.36 -15.54
C PRO A 225 37.25 -43.37 -14.00
N LEU A 226 36.95 -44.58 -13.49
CA LEU A 226 37.19 -45.01 -12.11
C LEU A 226 38.64 -45.47 -11.91
N ASP A 227 39.17 -45.34 -10.70
CA ASP A 227 40.18 -46.25 -10.14
C ASP A 227 39.95 -46.35 -8.61
N ASP A 228 40.01 -47.56 -8.07
CA ASP A 228 39.98 -47.83 -6.62
C ASP A 228 41.39 -47.72 -6.03
N ASP A 229 41.54 -47.13 -4.84
CA ASP A 229 42.54 -47.61 -3.87
C ASP A 229 42.14 -47.27 -2.42
N ASN A 230 42.62 -48.07 -1.45
CA ASN A 230 42.01 -48.17 -0.11
C ASN A 230 43.06 -48.33 1.03
N SER A 231 42.61 -48.19 2.28
CA SER A 231 43.38 -48.23 3.55
C SER A 231 44.28 -46.99 3.81
N SER A 232 44.73 -46.65 5.02
CA SER A 232 44.59 -47.18 6.41
C SER A 232 45.02 -46.03 7.36
N LEU A 233 44.80 -45.93 8.69
CA LEU A 233 44.12 -46.64 9.82
C LEU A 233 43.95 -45.54 10.91
N SER A 234 43.14 -45.53 11.97
CA SER A 234 42.18 -46.42 12.67
C SER A 234 41.16 -45.47 13.38
N SER A 235 40.50 -45.59 14.54
CA SER A 235 40.23 -46.54 15.66
C SER A 235 39.10 -45.86 16.50
N ASP A 236 38.32 -46.41 17.45
CA ASP A 236 37.94 -47.74 18.00
C ASP A 236 36.70 -47.43 18.91
N ASN A 237 35.74 -48.28 19.28
CA ASN A 237 35.41 -49.70 19.04
C ASN A 237 33.87 -49.91 19.21
N THR A 238 33.35 -51.12 19.00
CA THR A 238 31.91 -51.48 19.19
C THR A 238 31.74 -52.87 19.86
N GLU A 239 30.67 -53.63 19.57
CA GLU A 239 30.33 -55.02 20.01
C GLU A 239 29.60 -55.18 21.38
N TYR A 240 28.68 -56.15 21.63
CA TYR A 240 28.00 -57.13 20.75
C TYR A 240 26.59 -57.57 21.27
N MET A 241 26.01 -58.65 20.71
CA MET A 241 24.59 -59.08 20.81
C MET A 241 24.23 -60.08 21.95
N ASN A 242 22.91 -60.22 22.15
CA ASN A 242 22.13 -61.44 22.51
C ASN A 242 21.77 -61.80 23.97
N SER A 243 20.59 -62.43 24.07
CA SER A 243 19.84 -62.97 25.23
C SER A 243 20.40 -64.32 25.74
N PRO A 244 19.96 -64.92 26.89
CA PRO A 244 18.57 -64.96 27.41
C PRO A 244 18.34 -64.78 28.93
N ASP A 245 17.05 -64.67 29.29
CA ASP A 245 16.45 -64.90 30.63
C ASP A 245 16.88 -66.24 31.27
N PRO A 246 16.99 -66.38 32.62
CA PRO A 246 15.78 -66.69 33.43
C PRO A 246 15.79 -66.36 34.95
N PHE A 247 14.60 -66.20 35.57
CA PHE A 247 14.03 -66.94 36.74
C PHE A 247 13.02 -66.16 37.63
N ILE A 248 12.07 -66.93 38.19
CA ILE A 248 10.96 -66.52 39.08
C ILE A 248 11.26 -66.91 40.54
N ASN A 249 10.77 -66.12 41.52
CA ASN A 249 10.16 -66.55 42.81
C ASN A 249 9.74 -65.31 43.64
N GLY A 250 8.70 -65.31 44.49
CA GLY A 250 7.70 -66.35 44.86
C GLY A 250 7.21 -66.16 46.31
N VAL A 251 6.21 -66.95 46.79
CA VAL A 251 5.70 -67.06 48.21
C VAL A 251 4.78 -65.91 48.68
N LYS A 252 3.57 -66.07 49.27
CA LYS A 252 2.61 -67.18 49.59
C LYS A 252 1.16 -66.57 49.73
N TYR A 253 0.04 -67.22 49.36
CA TYR A 253 -0.77 -68.28 50.03
C TYR A 253 -1.37 -67.87 51.42
N ASP A 254 -2.63 -68.16 51.82
CA ASP A 254 -3.55 -69.30 51.53
C ASP A 254 -5.08 -68.93 51.56
N TYR A 255 -5.92 -69.74 50.87
CA TYR A 255 -7.36 -70.18 51.01
C TYR A 255 -8.47 -69.30 51.69
N GLU A 256 -9.80 -69.46 51.49
CA GLU A 256 -10.77 -70.51 51.00
C GLU A 256 -12.06 -69.76 50.49
N GLN A 257 -13.06 -70.22 49.70
CA GLN A 257 -13.36 -71.40 48.83
C GLN A 257 -14.60 -71.06 47.91
N ASP A 258 -15.35 -72.07 47.42
CA ASP A 258 -16.73 -72.09 46.80
C ASP A 258 -17.02 -71.17 45.58
N GLU A 259 -16.78 -71.58 44.32
CA GLU A 259 -17.58 -72.48 43.40
C GLU A 259 -18.69 -71.76 42.57
N GLU A 260 -18.57 -71.55 41.25
CA GLU A 260 -18.77 -72.47 40.07
C GLU A 260 -20.26 -72.61 39.63
N HIS A 261 -20.72 -72.95 38.40
CA HIS A 261 -20.27 -73.20 37.01
C HIS A 261 -21.57 -73.06 36.11
N TYR A 262 -21.69 -72.85 34.79
CA TYR A 262 -20.87 -72.43 33.63
C TYR A 262 -21.81 -72.21 32.39
N GLY A 263 -21.34 -71.93 31.16
CA GLY A 263 -22.18 -72.01 29.95
C GLY A 263 -21.57 -71.50 28.62
N ASP A 264 -21.64 -72.31 27.55
CA ASP A 264 -20.81 -72.18 26.33
C ASP A 264 -21.56 -71.99 24.97
N GLU A 265 -20.84 -71.37 24.04
CA GLU A 265 -20.68 -71.62 22.58
C GLU A 265 -21.82 -71.85 21.53
N ALA A 266 -21.61 -71.15 20.38
CA ALA A 266 -21.69 -71.63 18.99
C ALA A 266 -23.04 -71.71 18.21
N GLU A 267 -22.99 -72.30 17.00
CA GLU A 267 -23.50 -71.69 15.75
C GLU A 267 -24.44 -72.57 14.88
N GLN A 268 -25.23 -71.89 14.02
CA GLN A 268 -25.77 -72.34 12.71
C GLN A 268 -26.93 -73.35 12.56
N SER A 269 -27.60 -73.20 11.40
CA SER A 269 -28.40 -74.15 10.59
C SER A 269 -29.94 -74.31 10.78
N LEU A 270 -30.68 -73.52 9.98
CA LEU A 270 -31.63 -73.95 8.92
C LEU A 270 -32.62 -75.14 9.09
N VAL A 271 -33.89 -74.84 8.74
CA VAL A 271 -34.93 -75.68 8.10
C VAL A 271 -35.69 -76.74 8.94
N GLY A 272 -37.03 -76.65 8.90
CA GLY A 272 -37.91 -77.83 8.83
C GLY A 272 -39.07 -77.94 9.84
N ASN A 273 -40.29 -77.55 9.43
CA ASN A 273 -41.53 -78.15 9.98
C ASN A 273 -41.72 -79.56 9.33
N ASP A 274 -42.49 -80.51 9.86
CA ASP A 274 -43.96 -80.48 9.99
C ASP A 274 -44.51 -81.69 10.81
N LEU A 275 -45.84 -81.74 10.97
CA LEU A 275 -46.67 -82.85 11.52
C LEU A 275 -46.66 -83.00 13.06
N GLU A 276 -47.77 -83.31 13.76
CA GLU A 276 -49.21 -83.27 13.43
C GLU A 276 -50.01 -83.21 14.76
N GLY A 277 -51.26 -82.70 14.80
CA GLY A 277 -52.02 -82.64 16.06
C GLY A 277 -53.41 -82.01 16.03
N GLY A 278 -54.44 -82.78 15.63
CA GLY A 278 -55.83 -82.35 15.44
C GLY A 278 -56.47 -81.49 16.55
N GLY A 279 -57.13 -80.40 16.14
CA GLY A 279 -57.71 -79.39 17.03
C GLY A 279 -59.19 -79.60 17.44
N SER A 280 -59.80 -78.55 17.98
CA SER A 280 -61.25 -78.48 18.25
C SER A 280 -61.76 -77.02 18.21
N ILE A 281 -63.04 -76.82 17.87
CA ILE A 281 -63.64 -75.50 17.57
C ILE A 281 -64.61 -75.07 18.67
N LYS A 282 -64.46 -73.83 19.19
CA LYS A 282 -65.60 -72.98 19.59
C LYS A 282 -65.24 -71.49 19.68
N LYS A 283 -66.05 -70.65 19.02
CA LYS A 283 -65.99 -69.17 19.09
C LYS A 283 -66.89 -68.63 20.20
N LYS A 284 -66.39 -67.67 20.98
CA LYS A 284 -67.04 -66.47 21.59
C LYS A 284 -66.05 -65.85 22.59
N GLY A 285 -65.93 -64.53 22.75
CA GLY A 285 -66.54 -63.41 22.02
C GLY A 285 -66.46 -62.12 22.84
N GLY A 286 -65.38 -61.34 22.72
CA GLY A 286 -65.09 -60.27 23.69
C GLY A 286 -64.10 -59.17 23.25
N LYS A 287 -64.01 -58.82 21.96
CA LYS A 287 -63.13 -57.73 21.47
C LYS A 287 -63.90 -56.43 21.16
N LYS A 288 -64.36 -55.74 22.20
CA LYS A 288 -64.82 -54.32 22.11
C LYS A 288 -64.32 -53.43 23.26
N TRP A 289 -64.19 -53.96 24.48
CA TRP A 289 -63.70 -53.17 25.63
C TRP A 289 -62.19 -52.86 25.58
N LEU A 290 -61.34 -53.76 25.08
CA LEU A 290 -59.90 -53.46 24.93
C LEU A 290 -59.67 -52.30 23.95
N CYS A 291 -60.35 -52.27 22.79
CA CYS A 291 -60.19 -51.19 21.82
C CYS A 291 -60.64 -49.84 22.38
N MET A 292 -61.75 -49.78 23.11
CA MET A 292 -62.19 -48.56 23.80
C MET A 292 -61.18 -48.10 24.86
N SER A 293 -60.62 -49.04 25.64
CA SER A 293 -59.63 -48.72 26.67
C SER A 293 -58.31 -48.21 26.06
N PHE A 294 -57.88 -48.80 24.94
CA PHE A 294 -56.68 -48.39 24.21
C PHE A 294 -56.87 -47.03 23.53
N LEU A 295 -58.05 -46.76 22.93
CA LEU A 295 -58.38 -45.44 22.38
C LEU A 295 -58.44 -44.38 23.49
N PHE A 296 -58.98 -44.72 24.66
CA PHE A 296 -59.02 -43.81 25.81
C PHE A 296 -57.63 -43.53 26.37
N LEU A 297 -56.72 -44.52 26.41
CA LEU A 297 -55.32 -44.31 26.77
C LEU A 297 -54.58 -43.44 25.75
N ILE A 298 -54.81 -43.64 24.44
CA ILE A 298 -54.25 -42.78 23.39
C ILE A 298 -54.77 -41.35 23.55
N LEU A 299 -56.08 -41.15 23.74
CA LEU A 299 -56.67 -39.82 23.94
C LEU A 299 -56.23 -39.17 25.25
N LEU A 300 -56.03 -39.93 26.33
CA LEU A 300 -55.50 -39.43 27.59
C LEU A 300 -54.02 -39.02 27.44
N PHE A 301 -53.22 -39.81 26.71
CA PHE A 301 -51.84 -39.47 26.39
C PHE A 301 -51.77 -38.21 25.50
N TRP A 302 -52.66 -38.09 24.49
CA TRP A 302 -52.77 -36.90 23.65
C TRP A 302 -53.23 -35.67 24.44
N LEU A 303 -54.12 -35.84 25.43
CA LEU A 303 -54.56 -34.78 26.33
C LEU A 303 -53.45 -34.35 27.28
N ILE A 304 -52.69 -35.29 27.84
CA ILE A 304 -51.52 -34.98 28.69
C ILE A 304 -50.41 -34.31 27.85
N TRP A 305 -50.18 -34.77 26.62
CA TRP A 305 -49.22 -34.18 25.68
C TRP A 305 -49.61 -32.75 25.26
N THR A 306 -50.90 -32.50 24.98
CA THR A 306 -51.39 -31.15 24.64
C THR A 306 -51.52 -30.22 25.85
N ILE A 307 -51.75 -30.75 27.06
CA ILE A 307 -51.62 -29.98 28.31
C ILE A 307 -50.14 -29.67 28.58
N GLY A 308 -49.22 -30.60 28.33
CA GLY A 308 -47.77 -30.35 28.35
C GLY A 308 -47.36 -29.24 27.40
N LEU A 309 -47.77 -29.33 26.12
CA LEU A 309 -47.57 -28.31 25.08
C LEU A 309 -48.38 -27.01 25.27
N SER A 310 -49.14 -26.87 26.35
CA SER A 310 -49.80 -25.59 26.71
C SER A 310 -49.43 -25.08 28.10
N GLN A 311 -48.73 -25.88 28.92
CA GLN A 311 -47.98 -25.42 30.09
C GLN A 311 -46.55 -25.04 29.71
N MET A 312 -45.99 -25.67 28.67
CA MET A 312 -45.16 -24.96 27.71
C MET A 312 -46.06 -23.93 27.02
N GLY A 313 -46.17 -22.74 27.62
CA GLY A 313 -46.38 -21.54 26.81
C GLY A 313 -45.24 -21.37 25.81
N PRO A 314 -45.25 -20.34 24.94
CA PRO A 314 -44.05 -20.02 24.18
C PRO A 314 -42.90 -19.89 25.19
N VAL A 315 -41.90 -20.75 25.04
CA VAL A 315 -40.56 -20.39 25.48
C VAL A 315 -40.25 -19.18 24.61
N SER A 316 -40.34 -18.00 25.20
CA SER A 316 -39.45 -16.94 24.80
C SER A 316 -38.07 -17.52 25.07
N ASP A 317 -37.44 -18.06 24.03
CA ASP A 317 -35.99 -18.26 24.04
C ASP A 317 -35.43 -16.92 24.51
N PRO A 318 -34.66 -16.89 25.61
CA PRO A 318 -34.52 -15.72 26.47
C PRO A 318 -33.69 -14.63 25.78
N GLU A 319 -34.37 -13.91 24.86
CA GLU A 319 -33.83 -13.27 23.64
C GLU A 319 -32.36 -13.60 23.45
N ASP A 320 -32.07 -14.79 22.89
CA ASP A 320 -30.72 -15.37 22.89
C ASP A 320 -29.72 -14.31 22.45
N ASN A 321 -29.01 -13.78 23.44
CA ASN A 321 -28.22 -12.57 23.30
C ASN A 321 -26.86 -12.98 22.74
N GLU A 322 -26.91 -13.63 21.57
CA GLU A 322 -25.77 -14.03 20.77
C GLU A 322 -24.84 -12.83 20.66
N SER A 323 -23.63 -13.00 21.18
CA SER A 323 -22.62 -11.96 21.11
C SER A 323 -22.39 -11.59 19.65
N LEU A 324 -22.46 -10.29 19.34
CA LEU A 324 -22.25 -9.83 17.97
C LEU A 324 -20.78 -10.06 17.60
N HIS A 325 -20.53 -11.09 16.81
CA HIS A 325 -19.22 -11.36 16.23
C HIS A 325 -19.02 -10.51 14.98
N PHE A 326 -17.84 -9.91 14.83
CA PHE A 326 -17.48 -9.04 13.70
C PHE A 326 -17.46 -9.85 12.40
N ASP A 327 -18.42 -9.60 11.49
CA ASP A 327 -18.60 -10.37 10.25
C ASP A 327 -17.86 -9.72 9.07
N LEU A 328 -17.65 -10.44 7.96
CA LEU A 328 -16.92 -9.93 6.80
C LEU A 328 -17.54 -8.64 6.19
N PRO A 329 -18.87 -8.42 6.18
CA PRO A 329 -19.44 -7.15 5.73
C PRO A 329 -19.07 -5.94 6.61
N ASP A 330 -18.77 -6.14 7.89
CA ASP A 330 -18.45 -5.05 8.83
C ASP A 330 -17.13 -4.34 8.46
N LEU A 331 -16.21 -5.06 7.80
CA LEU A 331 -14.97 -4.52 7.22
C LEU A 331 -15.22 -3.39 6.19
N TYR A 332 -16.40 -3.36 5.56
CA TYR A 332 -16.80 -2.36 4.56
C TYR A 332 -17.84 -1.36 5.10
N ASN A 333 -18.39 -1.62 6.28
CA ASN A 333 -19.34 -0.74 6.94
C ASN A 333 -18.58 0.46 7.57
N THR A 334 -18.81 1.66 7.02
CA THR A 334 -18.13 2.89 7.45
C THR A 334 -18.38 3.27 8.92
N SER A 335 -19.35 2.64 9.59
CA SER A 335 -19.58 2.78 11.03
C SER A 335 -18.42 2.22 11.87
N PHE A 336 -17.72 1.20 11.38
CA PHE A 336 -16.54 0.61 12.03
C PHE A 336 -15.23 1.36 11.75
N MET A 337 -15.21 2.26 10.77
CA MET A 337 -14.00 3.00 10.40
C MET A 337 -13.76 4.17 11.38
N PRO A 338 -12.60 4.21 12.09
CA PRO A 338 -12.32 5.31 13.01
C PRO A 338 -12.24 6.64 12.26
N LYS A 339 -13.11 7.58 12.62
CA LYS A 339 -13.14 8.92 12.04
C LYS A 339 -11.87 9.64 12.45
N ARG A 340 -11.18 10.21 11.47
CA ARG A 340 -9.93 10.97 11.65
C ARG A 340 -10.14 12.34 11.03
N PRO A 341 -10.43 13.40 11.82
CA PRO A 341 -10.63 14.73 11.28
C PRO A 341 -9.31 15.24 10.68
N SER A 342 -9.33 15.57 9.39
CA SER A 342 -8.22 16.25 8.73
C SER A 342 -8.36 17.76 8.96
N LEU A 343 -7.58 18.28 9.89
CA LEU A 343 -7.52 19.71 10.20
C LEU A 343 -6.39 20.32 9.36
N VAL A 344 -6.74 21.20 8.41
CA VAL A 344 -5.77 21.90 7.57
C VAL A 344 -5.36 23.19 8.28
N TRP A 345 -4.15 23.22 8.84
CA TRP A 345 -3.57 24.42 9.44
C TRP A 345 -3.38 25.52 8.39
N VAL A 346 -3.79 26.75 8.72
CA VAL A 346 -3.54 27.91 7.87
C VAL A 346 -2.10 28.38 8.11
N LYS A 347 -1.19 27.92 7.22
CA LYS A 347 0.25 28.21 7.24
C LYS A 347 0.62 29.67 7.55
N ASN A 348 -0.23 30.59 7.10
CA ASN A 348 0.12 31.99 6.86
C ASN A 348 -0.68 32.99 7.73
N ASP A 349 -1.53 32.53 8.65
CA ASP A 349 -2.29 33.43 9.54
C ASP A 349 -1.32 34.19 10.49
N PRO A 350 -1.57 35.48 10.83
CA PRO A 350 -0.79 36.18 11.86
C PRO A 350 -0.91 35.55 13.26
N ARG A 351 -2.02 34.87 13.57
CA ARG A 351 -2.25 34.04 14.76
C ARG A 351 -1.62 32.65 14.56
N ASP A 352 -1.37 31.90 15.64
CA ASP A 352 -1.09 30.45 15.54
C ASP A 352 -2.33 29.66 15.96
N GLY A 353 -2.41 28.39 15.56
CA GLY A 353 -3.55 27.53 15.88
C GLY A 353 -4.83 27.87 15.11
N ILE A 354 -4.71 28.51 13.93
CA ILE A 354 -5.83 28.74 13.02
C ILE A 354 -5.89 27.65 11.97
N PHE A 355 -7.08 27.12 11.73
CA PHE A 355 -7.34 26.10 10.73
C PHE A 355 -8.55 26.44 9.87
N THR A 356 -8.73 25.68 8.80
CA THR A 356 -9.78 25.96 7.82
C THR A 356 -10.42 24.69 7.28
N TYR A 357 -11.71 24.77 6.96
CA TYR A 357 -12.51 23.70 6.39
C TYR A 357 -13.70 24.27 5.60
N THR A 358 -14.22 23.48 4.67
CA THR A 358 -15.47 23.79 3.96
C THR A 358 -16.66 23.28 4.78
N ASN A 359 -17.65 24.13 5.03
CA ASN A 359 -18.89 23.77 5.69
C ASN A 359 -19.72 22.83 4.77
N PRO A 360 -20.04 21.58 5.18
CA PRO A 360 -20.72 20.61 4.31
C PRO A 360 -22.20 20.93 4.03
N VAL A 361 -22.79 21.92 4.72
CA VAL A 361 -24.19 22.33 4.53
C VAL A 361 -24.29 23.57 3.64
N THR A 362 -23.44 24.57 3.87
CA THR A 362 -23.49 25.85 3.13
C THR A 362 -22.48 25.93 1.98
N ASN A 363 -21.42 25.13 2.02
CA ASN A 363 -20.20 25.21 1.18
C ASN A 363 -19.33 26.46 1.43
N ASP A 364 -19.58 27.21 2.51
CA ASP A 364 -18.70 28.32 2.92
C ASP A 364 -17.34 27.79 3.36
N ILE A 365 -16.27 28.53 3.08
CA ILE A 365 -14.96 28.28 3.68
C ILE A 365 -14.92 29.01 5.03
N LEU A 366 -14.70 28.25 6.09
CA LEU A 366 -14.58 28.76 7.45
C LEU A 366 -13.11 28.82 7.88
N LEU A 367 -12.76 29.84 8.67
CA LEU A 367 -11.59 29.83 9.55
C LEU A 367 -12.04 29.53 10.97
N GLU A 368 -11.25 28.81 11.74
CA GLU A 368 -11.54 28.55 13.15
C GLU A 368 -10.26 28.60 14.00
N SER A 369 -10.36 29.18 15.20
CA SER A 369 -9.26 29.19 16.17
C SER A 369 -9.42 28.08 17.20
N VAL A 370 -8.38 27.25 17.36
CA VAL A 370 -8.37 26.24 18.44
C VAL A 370 -8.41 26.86 19.83
N GLN A 371 -7.98 28.11 19.99
CA GLN A 371 -7.82 28.76 21.29
C GLN A 371 -9.16 29.12 21.95
N ASP A 372 -10.18 29.49 21.17
CA ASP A 372 -11.48 29.93 21.69
C ASP A 372 -12.71 29.31 21.00
N GLY A 373 -12.49 28.40 20.03
CA GLY A 373 -13.54 27.67 19.33
C GLY A 373 -14.45 28.54 18.46
N LYS A 374 -14.03 29.77 18.11
CA LYS A 374 -14.81 30.62 17.21
C LYS A 374 -14.48 30.32 15.75
N SER A 375 -15.49 29.86 15.02
CA SER A 375 -15.49 29.81 13.55
C SER A 375 -15.95 31.16 12.97
N GLU A 376 -15.26 31.66 11.94
CA GLU A 376 -15.61 32.85 11.17
C GLU A 376 -15.72 32.52 9.67
N ILE A 377 -16.69 33.11 8.96
CA ILE A 377 -16.83 32.90 7.50
C ILE A 377 -15.69 33.67 6.82
N PHE A 378 -14.87 32.93 6.07
CA PHE A 378 -13.70 33.46 5.37
C PHE A 378 -13.96 33.62 3.86
N VAL A 379 -14.73 32.69 3.27
CA VAL A 379 -15.32 32.88 1.94
C VAL A 379 -16.76 32.38 1.95
N GLU A 380 -17.69 33.20 1.45
CA GLU A 380 -19.08 32.80 1.26
C GLU A 380 -19.19 31.92 0.00
N ALA A 381 -19.93 30.82 0.06
CA ALA A 381 -20.18 29.95 -1.09
C ALA A 381 -20.81 30.70 -2.29
N THR A 382 -21.47 31.83 -2.03
CA THR A 382 -22.03 32.71 -3.06
C THR A 382 -20.98 33.39 -3.94
N ASP A 383 -19.75 33.58 -3.44
CA ASP A 383 -18.66 34.23 -4.17
C ASP A 383 -17.92 33.22 -5.07
N LEU A 384 -17.93 31.93 -4.70
CA LEU A 384 -17.27 30.83 -5.41
C LEU A 384 -18.09 30.32 -6.62
N LYS A 385 -18.60 31.23 -7.46
CA LYS A 385 -19.48 30.88 -8.59
C LYS A 385 -18.86 31.12 -9.96
N ILE A 386 -19.14 30.19 -10.88
CA ILE A 386 -18.75 30.28 -12.29
C ILE A 386 -20.01 30.16 -13.16
N GLY A 387 -20.40 31.26 -13.80
CA GLY A 387 -21.68 31.35 -14.50
C GLY A 387 -22.85 31.22 -13.53
N GLN A 388 -23.59 30.11 -13.62
CA GLN A 388 -24.67 29.77 -12.69
C GLN A 388 -24.28 28.66 -11.68
N GLY A 389 -23.14 27.99 -11.88
CA GLY A 389 -22.68 26.88 -11.04
C GLY A 389 -21.84 27.33 -9.84
N LEU A 390 -21.90 26.55 -8.76
CA LEU A 390 -20.94 26.63 -7.65
C LEU A 390 -19.64 25.92 -8.06
N LEU A 391 -18.49 26.48 -7.70
CA LEU A 391 -17.17 25.88 -7.94
C LEU A 391 -16.90 24.75 -6.94
N HIS A 392 -16.74 23.53 -7.45
CA HIS A 392 -16.34 22.39 -6.62
C HIS A 392 -14.85 22.46 -6.25
N VAL A 393 -14.56 23.00 -5.07
CA VAL A 393 -13.19 23.08 -4.51
C VAL A 393 -12.81 21.76 -3.84
N ASN A 394 -11.81 21.07 -4.38
CA ASN A 394 -11.26 19.83 -3.81
C ASN A 394 -10.30 20.10 -2.64
N SER A 395 -9.54 21.20 -2.69
CA SER A 395 -8.66 21.69 -1.62
C SER A 395 -8.23 23.13 -1.92
N PHE A 396 -7.68 23.84 -0.93
CA PHE A 396 -7.22 25.21 -1.12
C PHE A 396 -6.04 25.61 -0.23
N GLU A 397 -5.36 26.70 -0.58
CA GLU A 397 -4.22 27.27 0.17
C GLU A 397 -4.22 28.80 0.11
N ILE A 398 -3.88 29.47 1.22
CA ILE A 398 -3.90 30.94 1.36
C ILE A 398 -2.50 31.53 1.08
N SER A 399 -2.41 32.66 0.38
CA SER A 399 -1.14 33.37 0.09
C SER A 399 -0.44 33.84 1.38
N GLN A 400 0.87 34.12 1.33
CA GLN A 400 1.60 34.53 2.54
C GLN A 400 1.15 35.89 3.08
N ASP A 401 0.71 36.79 2.20
CA ASP A 401 0.12 38.08 2.56
C ASP A 401 -1.39 38.03 2.87
N ALA A 402 -1.98 36.83 2.89
CA ALA A 402 -3.39 36.57 3.18
C ALA A 402 -4.41 37.34 2.31
N LYS A 403 -4.02 37.70 1.08
CA LYS A 403 -4.89 38.36 0.09
C LYS A 403 -5.58 37.42 -0.88
N TYR A 404 -5.00 36.26 -1.14
CA TYR A 404 -5.49 35.35 -2.18
C TYR A 404 -5.64 33.91 -1.69
N LEU A 405 -6.61 33.22 -2.27
CA LEU A 405 -6.86 31.79 -2.11
C LEU A 405 -6.59 31.08 -3.43
N LEU A 406 -5.75 30.04 -3.39
CA LEU A 406 -5.51 29.11 -4.49
C LEU A 406 -6.45 27.92 -4.28
N LEU A 407 -7.42 27.76 -5.18
CA LEU A 407 -8.46 26.74 -5.15
C LEU A 407 -8.14 25.64 -6.17
N LYS A 408 -7.97 24.39 -5.72
CA LYS A 408 -7.74 23.22 -6.59
C LYS A 408 -9.08 22.57 -6.92
N THR A 409 -9.36 22.39 -8.22
CA THR A 409 -10.65 21.93 -8.74
C THR A 409 -10.44 20.89 -9.86
N ASN A 410 -11.48 20.12 -10.19
CA ASN A 410 -11.44 19.05 -11.20
C ASN A 410 -10.26 18.06 -11.02
N VAL A 411 -9.89 17.76 -9.77
CA VAL A 411 -8.71 16.94 -9.47
C VAL A 411 -8.84 15.54 -10.08
N THR A 412 -7.84 15.16 -10.89
CA THR A 412 -7.73 13.85 -11.55
C THR A 412 -6.43 13.19 -11.11
N SER A 413 -6.48 12.00 -10.49
CA SER A 413 -5.28 11.29 -10.05
C SER A 413 -4.38 10.90 -11.24
N GLN A 414 -3.09 10.76 -10.98
CA GLN A 414 -2.12 10.17 -11.91
C GLN A 414 -1.54 8.90 -11.28
N TRP A 415 -0.62 9.03 -10.31
CA TRP A 415 -0.08 7.91 -9.53
C TRP A 415 -0.59 7.96 -8.08
N ARG A 416 0.27 7.67 -7.09
CA ARG A 416 -0.09 7.57 -5.65
C ARG A 416 -0.32 8.93 -4.98
N TYR A 417 0.43 9.94 -5.39
CA TYR A 417 0.41 11.31 -4.84
C TYR A 417 0.17 12.35 -5.94
N SER A 418 0.60 12.10 -7.18
CA SER A 418 0.41 13.02 -8.31
C SER A 418 -1.04 13.10 -8.77
N SER A 419 -1.44 14.32 -9.14
CA SER A 419 -2.77 14.60 -9.65
C SER A 419 -2.74 15.85 -10.52
N HIS A 420 -3.50 15.85 -11.61
CA HIS A 420 -3.75 17.05 -12.40
C HIS A 420 -4.96 17.80 -11.86
N SER A 421 -4.89 19.13 -11.83
CA SER A 421 -6.01 20.00 -11.40
C SER A 421 -6.18 21.23 -12.28
N ASN A 422 -7.38 21.81 -12.22
CA ASN A 422 -7.65 23.19 -12.60
C ASN A 422 -7.46 24.06 -11.35
N ILE A 423 -6.85 25.23 -11.50
CA ILE A 423 -6.54 26.13 -10.39
C ILE A 423 -7.29 27.43 -10.61
N TYR A 424 -8.10 27.81 -9.64
CA TYR A 424 -8.72 29.12 -9.54
C TYR A 424 -8.06 29.93 -8.44
N ILE A 425 -7.98 31.24 -8.64
CA ILE A 425 -7.52 32.21 -7.67
C ILE A 425 -8.72 33.06 -7.27
N TYR A 426 -8.91 33.22 -5.96
CA TYR A 426 -9.92 34.07 -5.37
C TYR A 426 -9.25 35.20 -4.57
N ASN A 427 -9.65 36.44 -4.81
CA ASN A 427 -9.14 37.62 -4.12
C ASN A 427 -10.05 37.98 -2.94
N LEU A 428 -9.46 38.05 -1.74
CA LEU A 428 -10.18 38.36 -0.50
C LEU A 428 -10.53 39.85 -0.35
N ASP A 429 -9.79 40.75 -1.03
CA ASP A 429 -10.03 42.21 -0.96
C ASP A 429 -11.26 42.66 -1.80
N ASP A 430 -11.47 42.08 -2.98
CA ASP A 430 -12.53 42.50 -3.94
C ASP A 430 -13.53 41.39 -4.31
N LYS A 431 -13.41 40.19 -3.72
CA LYS A 431 -14.20 38.98 -3.99
C LYS A 431 -14.15 38.47 -5.43
N SER A 432 -13.15 38.86 -6.25
CA SER A 432 -13.02 38.35 -7.62
C SER A 432 -12.51 36.91 -7.67
N LEU A 433 -13.07 36.12 -8.58
CA LEU A 433 -12.70 34.72 -8.85
C LEU A 433 -12.25 34.58 -10.30
N PHE A 434 -11.04 34.10 -10.53
CA PHE A 434 -10.47 33.95 -11.88
C PHE A 434 -9.60 32.68 -12.00
N PRO A 435 -9.50 32.04 -13.17
CA PRO A 435 -8.60 30.91 -13.36
C PRO A 435 -7.14 31.37 -13.31
N LEU A 436 -6.24 30.57 -12.75
CA LEU A 436 -4.81 30.89 -12.67
C LEU A 436 -4.18 31.13 -14.05
N ASN A 437 -4.69 30.48 -15.10
CA ASN A 437 -4.37 30.85 -16.49
C ASN A 437 -5.47 30.36 -17.44
N ASN A 438 -5.44 30.81 -18.71
CA ASN A 438 -6.42 30.48 -19.74
C ASN A 438 -6.59 28.97 -20.06
N GLY A 439 -5.67 28.11 -19.62
CA GLY A 439 -5.76 26.65 -19.72
C GLY A 439 -6.34 25.96 -18.49
N SER A 440 -6.59 26.68 -17.40
CA SER A 440 -6.91 26.15 -16.06
C SER A 440 -8.37 26.41 -15.67
N THR A 441 -9.29 26.11 -16.59
CA THR A 441 -10.72 26.49 -16.51
C THR A 441 -11.60 25.24 -16.46
N ILE A 442 -12.72 25.29 -15.74
CA ILE A 442 -13.55 24.10 -15.44
C ILE A 442 -14.09 23.36 -16.69
N ASP A 443 -14.16 24.03 -17.85
CA ASP A 443 -14.54 23.46 -19.15
C ASP A 443 -13.42 22.63 -19.81
N LYS A 444 -12.21 22.63 -19.24
CA LYS A 444 -11.00 22.03 -19.83
C LYS A 444 -10.47 20.90 -18.97
N ARG A 445 -9.89 19.89 -19.63
CA ARG A 445 -9.10 18.84 -18.98
C ARG A 445 -8.00 19.51 -18.14
N PRO A 446 -7.85 19.15 -16.86
CA PRO A 446 -6.81 19.71 -16.01
C PRO A 446 -5.41 19.39 -16.54
N LEU A 447 -4.51 20.37 -16.47
CA LEU A 447 -3.14 20.29 -16.99
C LEU A 447 -2.06 20.72 -15.99
N ILE A 448 -2.43 21.22 -14.81
CA ILE A 448 -1.50 21.64 -13.77
C ILE A 448 -1.30 20.47 -12.79
N SER A 449 -0.10 19.89 -12.79
CA SER A 449 0.27 18.75 -11.93
C SER A 449 0.70 19.19 -10.52
N TYR A 450 1.25 20.41 -10.38
CA TYR A 450 1.58 20.99 -9.09
C TYR A 450 1.41 22.52 -9.10
N ALA A 451 1.01 23.09 -7.97
CA ALA A 451 0.94 24.54 -7.76
C ALA A 451 1.07 24.86 -6.26
N VAL A 452 1.87 25.87 -5.92
CA VAL A 452 2.17 26.32 -4.55
C VAL A 452 2.49 27.81 -4.51
N TRP A 453 2.07 28.49 -3.43
CA TRP A 453 2.45 29.89 -3.16
C TRP A 453 3.94 30.03 -2.81
N SER A 454 4.47 31.25 -2.99
CA SER A 454 5.77 31.68 -2.49
C SER A 454 5.75 31.91 -0.96
N PRO A 455 6.85 31.64 -0.23
CA PRO A 455 6.98 31.90 1.21
C PRO A 455 6.88 33.37 1.65
N THR A 456 6.76 34.31 0.70
CA THR A 456 6.45 35.73 0.93
C THR A 456 5.52 36.25 -0.17
N GLY A 457 4.62 37.17 0.15
CA GLY A 457 3.67 37.74 -0.81
C GLY A 457 2.66 36.73 -1.38
N HIS A 458 2.43 36.81 -2.70
CA HIS A 458 1.44 36.02 -3.44
C HIS A 458 1.94 35.60 -4.83
N GLN A 459 3.23 35.28 -4.98
CA GLN A 459 3.69 34.64 -6.22
C GLN A 459 3.31 33.16 -6.22
N VAL A 460 3.05 32.58 -7.39
CA VAL A 460 2.75 31.15 -7.54
C VAL A 460 3.81 30.51 -8.42
N ALA A 461 4.38 29.41 -7.96
CA ALA A 461 5.10 28.46 -8.82
C ALA A 461 4.13 27.33 -9.17
N TYR A 462 3.95 27.04 -10.45
CA TYR A 462 3.11 25.95 -10.91
C TYR A 462 3.76 25.17 -12.06
N VAL A 463 3.48 23.87 -12.12
CA VAL A 463 3.97 22.97 -13.15
C VAL A 463 2.82 22.56 -14.04
N MET A 464 2.96 22.78 -15.34
CA MET A 464 1.93 22.51 -16.34
C MET A 464 2.58 21.89 -17.58
N LYS A 465 2.14 20.68 -17.95
CA LYS A 465 2.81 19.87 -19.01
C LYS A 465 4.32 19.73 -18.77
N ASN A 466 4.70 19.33 -17.56
CA ASN A 466 6.09 19.14 -17.13
C ASN A 466 7.01 20.37 -17.24
N GLU A 467 6.45 21.57 -17.35
CA GLU A 467 7.17 22.84 -17.38
C GLU A 467 6.82 23.73 -16.20
N ILE A 468 7.83 24.38 -15.61
CA ILE A 468 7.67 25.30 -14.49
C ILE A 468 7.36 26.71 -15.00
N PHE A 469 6.32 27.29 -14.41
CA PHE A 469 5.91 28.67 -14.57
C PHE A 469 5.92 29.38 -13.22
N ILE A 470 6.28 30.66 -13.23
CA ILE A 470 6.17 31.58 -12.10
C ILE A 470 5.23 32.71 -12.48
N THR A 471 4.38 33.16 -11.56
CA THR A 471 3.47 34.29 -11.76
C THR A 471 3.27 35.13 -10.52
N ASP A 472 3.03 36.43 -10.72
CA ASP A 472 2.53 37.42 -9.74
C ASP A 472 1.01 37.65 -9.89
N LEU A 473 0.29 36.68 -10.47
CA LEU A 473 -1.13 36.71 -10.85
C LEU A 473 -1.48 37.64 -12.02
N GLN A 474 -0.50 38.33 -12.63
CA GLN A 474 -0.70 39.22 -13.79
C GLN A 474 0.21 38.83 -14.97
N ASN A 475 1.47 38.56 -14.68
CA ASN A 475 2.53 38.17 -15.59
C ASN A 475 2.82 36.67 -15.40
N HIS A 476 2.95 35.92 -16.50
CA HIS A 476 3.27 34.48 -16.45
C HIS A 476 4.60 34.21 -17.15
N THR A 477 5.63 33.91 -16.36
CA THR A 477 6.98 33.60 -16.83
C THR A 477 7.21 32.09 -16.81
N ARG A 478 7.33 31.49 -17.99
CA ARG A 478 7.86 30.12 -18.14
C ARG A 478 9.38 30.15 -17.88
N ILE A 479 9.89 29.24 -17.05
CA ILE A 479 11.33 29.20 -16.69
C ILE A 479 12.07 27.96 -17.20
N THR A 480 11.34 26.89 -17.56
CA THR A 480 11.88 25.70 -18.23
C THR A 480 11.25 25.51 -19.61
N PHE A 481 11.98 24.96 -20.57
CA PHE A 481 11.65 25.02 -22.00
C PHE A 481 11.80 23.69 -22.76
N ASP A 482 12.10 22.61 -22.04
CA ASP A 482 12.39 21.28 -22.57
C ASP A 482 11.51 20.16 -21.98
N GLY A 483 10.51 20.53 -21.16
CA GLY A 483 9.52 19.60 -20.60
C GLY A 483 8.71 18.89 -21.68
N SER A 484 8.56 17.58 -21.51
CA SER A 484 7.94 16.68 -22.48
C SER A 484 7.35 15.46 -21.77
N ASP A 485 6.82 14.52 -22.55
CA ASP A 485 6.37 13.21 -22.02
C ASP A 485 7.52 12.34 -21.47
N THR A 486 8.79 12.78 -21.56
CA THR A 486 9.98 12.10 -20.98
C THR A 486 10.93 13.01 -20.20
N ILE A 487 10.61 14.31 -20.07
CA ILE A 487 11.40 15.31 -19.33
C ILE A 487 10.48 16.01 -18.32
N PHE A 488 10.80 15.92 -17.03
CA PHE A 488 9.97 16.40 -15.93
C PHE A 488 10.72 17.48 -15.16
N ASN A 489 10.22 18.72 -15.17
CA ASN A 489 10.79 19.83 -14.40
C ASN A 489 9.91 20.15 -13.17
N GLY A 490 10.48 20.05 -11.96
CA GLY A 490 9.84 20.49 -10.71
C GLY A 490 8.78 19.55 -10.12
N VAL A 491 8.49 18.44 -10.80
CA VAL A 491 7.71 17.29 -10.33
C VAL A 491 8.51 16.01 -10.61
N PRO A 492 8.36 14.94 -9.81
CA PRO A 492 9.01 13.66 -10.07
C PRO A 492 8.43 12.92 -11.28
N ASP A 493 9.16 11.92 -11.76
CA ASP A 493 8.64 10.84 -12.60
C ASP A 493 8.02 9.73 -11.71
N TRP A 494 7.58 8.61 -12.31
CA TRP A 494 6.94 7.51 -11.57
C TRP A 494 7.83 6.97 -10.43
N VAL A 495 9.12 6.73 -10.72
CA VAL A 495 10.01 6.06 -9.75
C VAL A 495 10.52 7.01 -8.66
N TYR A 496 10.71 8.32 -8.93
CA TYR A 496 11.00 9.27 -7.85
C TYR A 496 9.78 9.57 -6.97
N GLU A 497 8.57 9.54 -7.53
CA GLU A 497 7.34 9.70 -6.76
C GLU A 497 7.16 8.53 -5.76
N GLU A 498 7.28 7.30 -6.25
CA GLU A 498 7.06 6.09 -5.47
C GLU A 498 8.23 5.79 -4.51
N GLU A 499 9.46 5.69 -5.02
CA GLU A 499 10.57 5.06 -4.31
C GLU A 499 11.62 6.02 -3.75
N VAL A 500 11.52 7.33 -3.99
CA VAL A 500 12.47 8.32 -3.46
C VAL A 500 11.81 9.34 -2.55
N PHE A 501 10.73 10.00 -2.98
CA PHE A 501 10.16 11.15 -2.26
C PHE A 501 8.81 10.90 -1.57
N ALA A 502 8.04 9.91 -2.00
CA ALA A 502 6.66 9.69 -1.54
C ALA A 502 5.77 10.95 -1.64
N LYS A 503 5.97 11.75 -2.71
CA LYS A 503 5.44 13.11 -2.90
C LYS A 503 5.26 13.44 -4.38
N ASN A 504 4.40 14.42 -4.67
CA ASN A 504 4.09 14.88 -6.03
C ASN A 504 4.83 16.16 -6.48
N TYR A 505 5.92 16.54 -5.79
CA TYR A 505 6.68 17.75 -6.12
C TYR A 505 8.19 17.54 -5.93
N ALA A 506 8.96 18.24 -6.75
CA ALA A 506 10.41 18.30 -6.72
C ALA A 506 10.90 19.74 -6.99
N LEU A 507 10.20 20.73 -6.41
CA LEU A 507 10.57 22.14 -6.42
C LEU A 507 10.41 22.78 -5.03
N TRP A 508 11.26 23.76 -4.72
CA TRP A 508 11.37 24.41 -3.42
C TRP A 508 11.72 25.89 -3.58
N TRP A 509 10.82 26.78 -3.20
CA TRP A 509 11.07 28.22 -3.09
C TRP A 509 12.13 28.52 -2.02
N SER A 510 13.00 29.50 -2.26
CA SER A 510 13.81 30.09 -1.18
C SER A 510 12.90 30.79 -0.15
N PRO A 511 13.26 30.86 1.14
CA PRO A 511 12.41 31.52 2.15
C PRO A 511 12.16 33.01 1.88
N ASP A 512 13.06 33.68 1.16
CA ASP A 512 12.88 35.06 0.69
C ASP A 512 12.11 35.18 -0.65
N SER A 513 11.65 34.06 -1.22
CA SER A 513 10.95 33.95 -2.52
C SER A 513 11.72 34.45 -3.76
N THR A 514 13.00 34.83 -3.64
CA THR A 514 13.79 35.37 -4.75
C THR A 514 14.35 34.32 -5.71
N HIS A 515 14.37 33.05 -5.29
CA HIS A 515 14.92 31.93 -6.05
C HIS A 515 14.02 30.69 -5.95
N LEU A 516 14.13 29.81 -6.96
CA LEU A 516 13.44 28.52 -6.99
C LEU A 516 14.46 27.41 -7.28
N ALA A 517 14.62 26.48 -6.34
CA ALA A 517 15.35 25.24 -6.57
C ALA A 517 14.38 24.20 -7.14
N TYR A 518 14.82 23.39 -8.10
CA TYR A 518 14.00 22.31 -8.65
C TYR A 518 14.87 21.16 -9.17
N LEU A 519 14.32 19.95 -9.18
CA LEU A 519 14.90 18.83 -9.92
C LEU A 519 14.32 18.76 -11.33
N ARG A 520 15.17 18.33 -12.25
CA ARG A 520 14.82 17.96 -13.61
C ARG A 520 15.21 16.51 -13.84
N PHE A 521 14.23 15.71 -14.23
CA PHE A 521 14.37 14.29 -14.55
C PHE A 521 14.35 14.08 -16.07
N ASN A 522 15.14 13.14 -16.56
CA ASN A 522 15.14 12.71 -17.96
C ASN A 522 15.04 11.19 -18.04
N GLU A 523 13.85 10.70 -18.37
CA GLU A 523 13.52 9.29 -18.52
C GLU A 523 13.52 8.82 -19.99
N THR A 524 14.11 9.61 -20.91
CA THR A 524 14.18 9.26 -22.34
C THR A 524 14.88 7.91 -22.60
N ALA A 525 15.80 7.50 -21.72
CA ALA A 525 16.48 6.20 -21.77
C ALA A 525 15.77 5.07 -20.98
N VAL A 526 14.71 5.39 -20.24
CA VAL A 526 13.95 4.42 -19.43
C VAL A 526 13.04 3.60 -20.37
N PRO A 527 12.99 2.26 -20.22
CA PRO A 527 12.09 1.41 -20.99
C PRO A 527 10.61 1.74 -20.72
N GLU A 528 9.78 1.54 -21.74
CA GLU A 528 8.33 1.60 -21.60
C GLU A 528 7.77 0.25 -21.15
N PHE A 529 6.75 0.31 -20.29
CA PHE A 529 5.89 -0.80 -19.92
C PHE A 529 4.46 -0.46 -20.31
N HIS A 530 3.73 -1.44 -20.82
CA HIS A 530 2.41 -1.25 -21.43
C HIS A 530 1.37 -2.04 -20.64
N LEU A 531 0.46 -1.33 -19.96
CA LEU A 531 -0.68 -1.89 -19.26
C LEU A 531 -1.91 -1.86 -20.17
N GLN A 532 -2.59 -3.00 -20.30
CA GLN A 532 -3.85 -3.10 -21.04
C GLN A 532 -5.04 -2.99 -20.09
N TYR A 533 -6.01 -2.17 -20.47
CA TYR A 533 -7.29 -2.03 -19.77
C TYR A 533 -8.42 -2.57 -20.66
N TYR A 534 -9.04 -3.65 -20.20
CA TYR A 534 -10.01 -4.48 -20.94
C TYR A 534 -11.47 -4.04 -20.77
N THR A 535 -11.74 -3.19 -19.77
CA THR A 535 -13.09 -2.78 -19.32
C THR A 535 -13.20 -1.28 -19.00
N ALA A 536 -12.10 -0.53 -19.04
CA ALA A 536 -12.08 0.91 -18.73
C ALA A 536 -12.87 1.77 -19.74
N SER A 537 -13.12 1.27 -20.96
CA SER A 537 -14.04 1.88 -21.92
C SER A 537 -14.96 0.85 -22.57
N ASN A 538 -16.03 1.34 -23.19
CA ASN A 538 -16.97 0.53 -23.99
C ASN A 538 -16.44 0.22 -25.41
N SER A 539 -15.12 0.22 -25.60
CA SER A 539 -14.46 -0.09 -26.87
C SER A 539 -14.43 -1.60 -27.12
N SER A 540 -14.46 -2.02 -28.40
CA SER A 540 -14.18 -3.42 -28.78
C SER A 540 -12.69 -3.75 -28.81
N TYR A 541 -11.83 -2.77 -28.55
CA TYR A 541 -10.38 -2.89 -28.45
C TYR A 541 -9.94 -2.35 -27.07
N PRO A 542 -9.13 -3.08 -26.29
CA PRO A 542 -8.62 -2.59 -25.01
C PRO A 542 -7.90 -1.25 -25.14
N ASP A 543 -8.01 -0.42 -24.12
CA ASP A 543 -7.19 0.77 -23.97
C ASP A 543 -5.78 0.38 -23.48
N GLU A 544 -4.79 1.22 -23.72
CA GLU A 544 -3.42 1.00 -23.26
C GLU A 544 -2.89 2.22 -22.49
N LEU A 545 -2.23 1.96 -21.36
CA LEU A 545 -1.45 2.94 -20.61
C LEU A 545 0.03 2.58 -20.69
N THR A 546 0.80 3.47 -21.33
CA THR A 546 2.25 3.39 -21.38
C THR A 546 2.85 4.10 -20.16
N ILE A 547 3.75 3.42 -19.43
CA ILE A 547 4.47 3.96 -18.28
C ILE A 547 5.97 3.80 -18.51
N LYS A 548 6.77 4.81 -18.18
CA LYS A 548 8.23 4.71 -18.11
C LYS A 548 8.60 4.10 -16.76
N TYR A 549 9.11 2.86 -16.78
CA TYR A 549 9.35 2.08 -15.56
C TYR A 549 10.74 1.40 -15.64
N PRO A 550 11.73 1.87 -14.88
CA PRO A 550 13.06 1.28 -14.89
C PRO A 550 13.08 0.00 -14.04
N LYS A 551 12.99 -1.18 -14.67
CA LYS A 551 13.16 -2.47 -13.96
C LYS A 551 14.62 -2.68 -13.52
N ALA A 552 14.85 -3.53 -12.52
CA ALA A 552 16.19 -3.83 -12.03
C ALA A 552 17.20 -4.15 -13.16
N GLY A 553 18.29 -3.39 -13.23
CA GLY A 553 19.32 -3.44 -14.28
C GLY A 553 19.08 -2.55 -15.51
N ALA A 554 17.91 -1.90 -15.65
CA ALA A 554 17.61 -0.97 -16.74
C ALA A 554 18.20 0.44 -16.49
N PRO A 555 18.27 1.34 -17.49
CA PRO A 555 18.60 2.75 -17.26
C PRO A 555 17.56 3.41 -16.33
N ASN A 556 18.04 4.23 -15.39
CA ASN A 556 17.20 5.04 -14.51
C ASN A 556 16.95 6.42 -15.14
N PRO A 557 15.92 7.18 -14.69
CA PRO A 557 15.83 8.61 -14.97
C PRO A 557 17.12 9.34 -14.55
N LEU A 558 17.67 10.17 -15.44
CA LEU A 558 18.83 11.00 -15.11
C LEU A 558 18.35 12.24 -14.34
N VAL A 559 18.78 12.40 -13.10
CA VAL A 559 18.38 13.51 -12.21
C VAL A 559 19.40 14.65 -12.24
N SER A 560 18.90 15.89 -12.22
CA SER A 560 19.72 17.09 -12.08
C SER A 560 19.02 18.14 -11.21
N LEU A 561 19.75 18.74 -10.27
CA LEU A 561 19.32 19.89 -9.47
C LEU A 561 19.64 21.19 -10.21
N HIS A 562 18.68 22.11 -10.21
CA HIS A 562 18.76 23.44 -10.81
C HIS A 562 18.33 24.51 -9.82
N ILE A 563 18.85 25.72 -9.98
CA ILE A 563 18.45 26.91 -9.21
C ILE A 563 18.16 28.05 -10.19
N HIS A 564 16.94 28.56 -10.16
CA HIS A 564 16.49 29.74 -10.89
C HIS A 564 16.55 30.98 -10.00
N SER A 565 16.99 32.12 -10.55
CA SER A 565 16.97 33.43 -9.90
C SER A 565 15.94 34.34 -10.56
N LEU A 566 14.95 34.81 -9.80
CA LEU A 566 13.89 35.68 -10.32
C LEU A 566 14.42 37.09 -10.65
N GLU A 567 15.45 37.58 -9.95
CA GLU A 567 16.10 38.87 -10.27
C GLU A 567 16.83 38.83 -11.62
N LEU A 568 17.48 37.70 -11.93
CA LEU A 568 18.29 37.54 -13.14
C LEU A 568 17.55 36.87 -14.31
N GLY A 569 16.32 36.39 -14.11
CA GLY A 569 15.53 35.67 -15.11
C GLY A 569 16.24 34.44 -15.70
N SER A 570 17.11 33.78 -14.94
CA SER A 570 18.02 32.73 -15.44
C SER A 570 18.28 31.64 -14.40
N SER A 571 18.66 30.45 -14.89
CA SER A 571 18.92 29.27 -14.08
C SER A 571 20.37 28.78 -14.22
N ILE A 572 20.88 28.12 -13.18
CA ILE A 572 22.08 27.27 -13.23
C ILE A 572 21.73 25.82 -12.91
N MET A 573 22.48 24.89 -13.48
CA MET A 573 22.48 23.47 -13.10
C MET A 573 23.57 23.24 -12.07
N VAL A 574 23.20 22.66 -10.92
CA VAL A 574 24.05 22.47 -9.74
C VAL A 574 24.71 21.10 -9.74
N THR A 575 24.16 20.12 -10.45
CA THR A 575 24.67 18.74 -10.53
C THR A 575 24.85 18.32 -11.98
N SER A 576 26.10 18.25 -12.45
CA SER A 576 26.53 17.77 -13.77
C SER A 576 28.03 18.04 -13.94
N ASN A 577 28.85 16.99 -13.92
CA ASN A 577 30.30 17.08 -14.11
C ASN A 577 30.72 17.86 -15.39
N SER A 578 29.94 17.75 -16.48
CA SER A 578 30.20 18.46 -17.74
C SER A 578 29.92 19.97 -17.67
N THR A 579 29.09 20.43 -16.72
CA THR A 579 28.56 21.80 -16.68
C THR A 579 28.96 22.57 -15.42
N LEU A 580 29.24 21.88 -14.32
CA LEU A 580 29.85 22.43 -13.11
C LEU A 580 31.07 23.28 -13.47
N ASN A 581 32.02 22.69 -14.20
CA ASN A 581 33.27 23.32 -14.63
C ASN A 581 33.13 24.61 -15.47
N SER A 582 31.92 24.96 -15.93
CA SER A 582 31.62 26.20 -16.68
C SER A 582 30.59 27.11 -16.02
N THR A 583 29.90 26.68 -14.96
CA THR A 583 28.79 27.43 -14.31
C THR A 583 28.82 27.49 -12.79
N VAL A 584 29.61 26.66 -12.10
CA VAL A 584 29.67 26.58 -10.63
C VAL A 584 31.11 26.34 -10.16
N LYS A 585 31.53 26.99 -9.06
CA LYS A 585 32.86 26.77 -8.47
C LYS A 585 32.85 25.52 -7.58
N THR A 586 33.57 24.47 -7.94
CA THR A 586 33.76 23.29 -7.07
C THR A 586 34.95 23.48 -6.12
N SER A 587 34.88 22.85 -4.94
CA SER A 587 36.07 22.70 -4.06
C SER A 587 37.01 21.59 -4.57
N ASP A 588 38.30 21.64 -4.21
CA ASP A 588 39.28 20.55 -4.47
C ASP A 588 38.85 19.19 -3.88
N THR A 589 37.91 19.19 -2.93
CA THR A 589 37.34 18.01 -2.28
C THR A 589 35.89 17.73 -2.69
N PHE A 590 35.43 18.32 -3.80
CA PHE A 590 34.10 18.04 -4.35
C PHE A 590 34.08 16.65 -5.00
N PHE A 591 32.95 15.95 -4.84
CA PHE A 591 32.66 14.67 -5.48
C PHE A 591 31.16 14.58 -5.78
N GLU A 592 30.85 14.04 -6.96
CA GLU A 592 29.52 13.81 -7.49
C GLU A 592 29.48 12.41 -8.10
N PHE A 593 28.35 11.70 -7.98
CA PHE A 593 28.15 10.45 -8.73
C PHE A 593 27.86 10.72 -10.20
N ASP A 594 28.33 9.87 -11.11
CA ASP A 594 28.01 9.97 -12.54
C ASP A 594 26.49 9.99 -12.77
N ASP A 595 26.01 10.68 -13.81
CA ASP A 595 24.57 10.93 -14.05
C ASP A 595 23.71 9.65 -14.06
N THR A 596 24.29 8.50 -14.44
CA THR A 596 23.62 7.18 -14.49
C THR A 596 23.66 6.40 -13.17
N ASP A 597 24.45 6.85 -12.19
CA ASP A 597 24.59 6.28 -10.84
C ASP A 597 23.98 7.20 -9.76
N ARG A 598 23.80 8.50 -10.05
CA ARG A 598 23.32 9.49 -9.09
C ARG A 598 21.81 9.40 -8.82
N LEU A 599 21.45 9.31 -7.55
CA LEU A 599 20.11 9.66 -7.04
C LEU A 599 20.21 10.94 -6.18
N ILE A 600 19.15 11.76 -6.11
CA ILE A 600 19.05 12.91 -5.18
C ILE A 600 17.88 12.66 -4.23
N THR A 601 18.16 12.50 -2.94
CA THR A 601 17.19 11.95 -1.96
C THR A 601 16.58 13.01 -1.03
N ASP A 602 17.27 14.14 -0.83
CA ASP A 602 16.81 15.21 0.07
C ASP A 602 17.34 16.57 -0.41
N VAL A 603 16.54 17.63 -0.29
CA VAL A 603 16.84 19.00 -0.74
C VAL A 603 16.17 19.99 0.22
N ILE A 604 16.95 20.84 0.89
CA ILE A 604 16.42 21.92 1.75
C ILE A 604 17.16 23.24 1.52
N TRP A 605 16.44 24.35 1.64
CA TRP A 605 17.06 25.64 1.88
C TRP A 605 17.63 25.68 3.30
N SER A 606 18.82 26.26 3.46
CA SER A 606 19.61 26.21 4.70
C SER A 606 19.99 27.60 5.24
N THR A 607 19.22 28.61 4.82
CA THR A 607 19.21 29.98 5.34
C THR A 607 17.79 30.54 5.26
N GLU A 608 17.48 31.55 6.06
CA GLU A 608 16.27 32.42 5.95
C GLU A 608 16.20 33.24 4.63
N THR A 609 17.07 32.93 3.67
CA THR A 609 17.29 33.62 2.40
C THR A 609 17.77 32.63 1.35
N ASN A 610 17.90 33.10 0.11
CA ASN A 610 18.46 32.39 -1.03
C ASN A 610 19.95 31.96 -0.92
N THR A 611 20.66 32.29 0.16
CA THR A 611 22.15 32.24 0.12
C THR A 611 22.74 30.82 0.21
N HIS A 612 22.08 29.86 0.86
CA HIS A 612 22.60 28.50 1.00
C HIS A 612 21.52 27.41 0.85
N LEU A 613 21.85 26.35 0.13
CA LEU A 613 21.01 25.16 -0.05
C LEU A 613 21.82 23.89 0.28
N LEU A 614 21.18 22.92 0.93
CA LEU A 614 21.71 21.59 1.20
C LEU A 614 20.99 20.56 0.33
N PHE A 615 21.72 19.57 -0.17
CA PHE A 615 21.11 18.36 -0.74
C PHE A 615 21.88 17.09 -0.38
N LYS A 616 21.18 15.95 -0.40
CA LYS A 616 21.76 14.61 -0.31
C LYS A 616 21.72 13.94 -1.68
N GLN A 617 22.83 13.32 -2.08
CA GLN A 617 22.89 12.42 -3.23
C GLN A 617 23.40 11.03 -2.80
N THR A 618 22.97 9.98 -3.49
CA THR A 618 23.50 8.61 -3.32
C THR A 618 23.92 8.00 -4.65
N ASN A 619 24.71 6.93 -4.58
CA ASN A 619 24.84 6.00 -5.70
C ASN A 619 23.56 5.16 -5.89
N ARG A 620 23.46 4.47 -7.02
CA ARG A 620 22.28 3.72 -7.48
C ARG A 620 21.92 2.55 -6.58
N VAL A 621 22.94 1.86 -6.05
CA VAL A 621 22.76 0.76 -5.06
C VAL A 621 22.63 1.25 -3.61
N GLN A 622 22.47 2.57 -3.42
CA GLN A 622 22.18 3.26 -2.16
C GLN A 622 23.06 2.82 -0.97
N ASP A 623 24.39 2.83 -1.14
CA ASP A 623 25.35 2.45 -0.10
C ASP A 623 26.50 3.43 0.10
N ILE A 624 26.46 4.58 -0.59
CA ILE A 624 27.24 5.78 -0.29
C ILE A 624 26.29 6.98 -0.40
N GLU A 625 26.15 7.74 0.68
CA GLU A 625 25.47 9.03 0.74
C GLU A 625 26.51 10.15 0.80
N VAL A 626 26.26 11.23 0.07
CA VAL A 626 27.03 12.47 0.11
C VAL A 626 26.06 13.61 0.42
N THR A 627 26.38 14.42 1.42
CA THR A 627 25.67 15.69 1.70
C THR A 627 26.50 16.84 1.14
N ASN A 628 25.88 17.65 0.29
CA ASN A 628 26.49 18.78 -0.39
C ASN A 628 25.93 20.10 0.16
N LEU A 629 26.79 21.11 0.28
CA LEU A 629 26.42 22.50 0.53
C LEU A 629 26.62 23.32 -0.75
N VAL A 630 25.59 24.07 -1.13
CA VAL A 630 25.59 25.02 -2.24
C VAL A 630 25.55 26.42 -1.65
N THR A 631 26.55 27.25 -1.96
CA THR A 631 26.63 28.66 -1.57
C THR A 631 26.34 29.53 -2.78
N ILE A 632 25.24 30.26 -2.76
CA ILE A 632 24.64 30.92 -3.92
C ILE A 632 25.02 32.40 -3.91
N GLU A 633 25.64 32.83 -5.01
CA GLU A 633 26.15 34.19 -5.19
C GLU A 633 25.18 35.04 -6.02
N LYS A 634 25.19 36.37 -5.84
CA LYS A 634 24.34 37.30 -6.61
C LYS A 634 24.56 37.24 -8.12
N GLN A 635 25.66 36.66 -8.57
CA GLN A 635 25.81 36.18 -9.95
C GLN A 635 25.81 34.66 -9.89
N LEU A 636 24.78 34.01 -10.44
CA LEU A 636 24.63 32.55 -10.30
C LEU A 636 25.86 31.78 -10.79
N ASN A 637 26.56 32.26 -11.82
CA ASN A 637 27.81 31.66 -12.31
C ASN A 637 29.02 31.76 -11.35
N GLN A 638 28.83 32.40 -10.19
CA GLN A 638 29.81 32.48 -9.11
C GLN A 638 29.46 31.59 -7.91
N THR A 639 28.27 30.96 -7.90
CA THR A 639 27.84 29.94 -6.93
C THR A 639 28.93 28.90 -6.72
N SER A 640 29.12 28.43 -5.50
CA SER A 640 30.07 27.34 -5.19
C SER A 640 29.39 26.13 -4.55
N ILE A 641 29.99 24.96 -4.74
CA ILE A 641 29.53 23.70 -4.18
C ILE A 641 30.67 22.92 -3.53
N GLU A 642 30.41 22.37 -2.34
CA GLU A 642 31.34 21.53 -1.59
C GLU A 642 30.65 20.33 -0.93
N ASN A 643 31.45 19.31 -0.60
CA ASN A 643 31.00 18.11 0.09
C ASN A 643 31.25 18.27 1.58
N ILE A 644 30.17 18.37 2.37
CA ILE A 644 30.27 18.60 3.82
C ILE A 644 30.28 17.29 4.62
N ARG A 645 29.73 16.22 4.05
CA ARG A 645 29.66 14.88 4.68
C ARG A 645 29.58 13.79 3.63
N THR A 646 30.23 12.66 3.91
CA THR A 646 30.05 11.39 3.18
C THR A 646 29.79 10.29 4.20
N TYR A 647 28.84 9.41 3.91
CA TYR A 647 28.49 8.26 4.76
C TYR A 647 28.41 6.99 3.93
N LYS A 648 29.14 5.95 4.35
CA LYS A 648 29.03 4.58 3.86
C LYS A 648 28.80 3.67 5.07
N PRO A 649 27.74 2.84 5.09
CA PRO A 649 27.52 1.91 6.18
C PRO A 649 28.63 0.86 6.28
N ASN A 650 29.21 0.71 7.48
CA ASN A 650 30.23 -0.30 7.75
C ASN A 650 29.66 -1.74 7.89
N ASP A 651 28.34 -1.90 7.82
CA ASP A 651 27.64 -3.18 7.86
C ASP A 651 27.36 -3.77 6.47
N GLY A 652 27.78 -3.10 5.39
CA GLY A 652 27.47 -3.49 4.00
C GLY A 652 26.00 -3.30 3.60
N GLY A 653 25.18 -2.75 4.51
CA GLY A 653 23.79 -2.41 4.30
C GLY A 653 23.58 -1.20 3.40
N TRP A 654 22.31 -0.85 3.21
CA TRP A 654 21.90 0.31 2.40
C TRP A 654 21.65 1.56 3.25
N ILE A 655 21.25 2.63 2.56
CA ILE A 655 20.83 3.93 3.07
C ILE A 655 19.42 4.20 2.54
N GLU A 656 18.48 4.57 3.40
CA GLU A 656 17.11 4.93 2.97
C GLU A 656 17.10 6.29 2.27
N PRO A 657 16.23 6.55 1.28
CA PRO A 657 16.13 7.83 0.59
C PRO A 657 15.41 8.92 1.43
N GLY A 658 15.50 8.84 2.75
CA GLY A 658 14.64 9.61 3.65
C GLY A 658 14.95 11.11 3.67
N GLN A 659 13.97 11.93 3.30
CA GLN A 659 13.97 13.37 3.54
C GLN A 659 13.96 13.64 5.05
N THR A 660 15.10 14.07 5.58
CA THR A 660 15.44 14.02 7.02
C THR A 660 16.23 15.22 7.52
N MET A 661 16.76 16.05 6.61
CA MET A 661 17.42 17.31 7.00
C MET A 661 16.39 18.37 7.40
N VAL A 662 16.66 19.09 8.50
CA VAL A 662 15.86 20.27 8.90
C VAL A 662 16.80 21.43 9.27
N TYR A 663 16.58 22.61 8.68
CA TYR A 663 17.40 23.79 8.97
C TYR A 663 17.26 24.25 10.43
N ILE A 664 18.36 24.76 11.02
CA ILE A 664 18.37 25.37 12.36
C ILE A 664 18.83 26.83 12.26
N PRO A 665 17.90 27.80 12.36
CA PRO A 665 18.22 29.23 12.31
C PRO A 665 19.14 29.69 13.44
N ASN A 666 19.91 30.76 13.18
CA ASN A 666 20.90 31.31 14.12
C ASN A 666 20.30 32.35 15.05
N THR A 667 20.33 32.05 16.36
CA THR A 667 19.83 32.92 17.45
C THR A 667 20.73 34.13 17.75
N LYS A 668 21.79 34.33 16.98
CA LYS A 668 22.75 35.44 17.10
C LYS A 668 22.96 36.04 15.71
N SER A 669 22.69 37.33 15.56
CA SER A 669 22.82 38.08 14.30
C SER A 669 24.21 38.03 13.65
N ASN A 670 25.24 37.69 14.43
CA ASN A 670 26.64 37.69 14.00
C ASN A 670 27.20 36.26 13.84
N ASP A 671 26.36 35.23 13.97
CA ASP A 671 26.76 33.84 13.76
C ASP A 671 26.42 33.42 12.32
N THR A 672 27.45 33.16 11.52
CA THR A 672 27.35 32.73 10.12
C THR A 672 27.46 31.21 9.95
N THR A 673 27.38 30.45 11.05
CA THR A 673 27.47 28.98 11.01
C THR A 673 26.16 28.41 10.47
N ILE A 674 26.18 27.77 9.29
CA ILE A 674 25.00 27.07 8.78
C ILE A 674 24.82 25.77 9.56
N ARG A 675 23.64 25.57 10.15
CA ARG A 675 23.33 24.44 11.04
C ARG A 675 22.07 23.72 10.59
N TYR A 676 22.08 22.40 10.71
CA TYR A 676 20.93 21.56 10.40
C TYR A 676 20.82 20.37 11.36
N LEU A 677 19.61 19.87 11.56
CA LEU A 677 19.33 18.56 12.12
C LEU A 677 19.36 17.52 11.02
N ASP A 678 19.77 16.30 11.36
CA ASP A 678 19.64 15.12 10.50
C ASP A 678 19.45 13.85 11.36
N ILE A 679 18.80 12.83 10.79
CA ILE A 679 18.63 11.50 11.40
C ILE A 679 19.68 10.56 10.79
N ILE A 680 20.73 10.26 11.55
CA ILE A 680 21.93 9.60 11.05
C ILE A 680 22.39 8.45 11.97
N ASP A 681 23.09 7.46 11.41
CA ASP A 681 23.70 6.38 12.18
C ASP A 681 24.86 6.91 13.03
N ASN A 682 24.85 6.59 14.32
CA ASN A 682 25.90 6.95 15.27
C ASN A 682 27.06 5.92 15.34
N GLY A 683 27.10 4.97 14.39
CA GLY A 683 28.07 3.88 14.33
C GLY A 683 27.77 2.73 15.30
N LYS A 684 26.61 2.75 15.97
CA LYS A 684 26.12 1.68 16.85
C LYS A 684 24.94 0.92 16.23
N GLY A 685 24.57 1.24 14.99
CA GLY A 685 23.53 0.55 14.23
C GLY A 685 22.11 1.02 14.55
N PHE A 686 21.94 2.26 15.02
CA PHE A 686 20.63 2.88 15.27
C PHE A 686 20.62 4.31 14.75
N LEU A 687 19.53 4.70 14.08
CA LEU A 687 19.36 6.04 13.51
C LEU A 687 18.91 7.03 14.58
N HIS A 688 19.71 8.08 14.77
CA HIS A 688 19.52 9.08 15.82
C HIS A 688 19.67 10.50 15.32
N LEU A 689 18.95 11.40 15.99
CA LEU A 689 18.97 12.83 15.73
C LEU A 689 20.26 13.49 16.25
N ALA A 690 20.93 14.25 15.38
CA ALA A 690 22.09 15.08 15.70
C ALA A 690 22.01 16.46 15.05
N VAL A 691 22.67 17.45 15.65
CA VAL A 691 22.99 18.72 15.00
C VAL A 691 24.30 18.59 14.24
N LEU A 692 24.31 19.01 12.98
CA LEU A 692 25.50 19.18 12.15
C LEU A 692 25.68 20.66 11.80
N LYS A 693 26.92 21.02 11.41
CA LYS A 693 27.27 22.34 10.90
C LYS A 693 27.83 22.17 9.49
N ALA A 694 27.24 22.84 8.51
CA ALA A 694 27.63 22.70 7.12
C ALA A 694 28.92 23.49 6.81
N THR A 695 29.05 24.71 7.34
CA THR A 695 30.21 25.61 7.08
C THR A 695 31.43 25.35 7.98
N GLU A 696 31.44 24.29 8.79
CA GLU A 696 32.63 23.84 9.52
C GLU A 696 33.16 22.53 8.90
N LYS A 697 34.31 22.58 8.24
CA LYS A 697 34.97 21.39 7.69
C LYS A 697 35.28 20.38 8.81
N ASP A 698 35.00 19.11 8.54
CA ASP A 698 35.12 17.97 9.47
C ASP A 698 34.30 18.13 10.78
N SER A 699 33.21 18.91 10.76
CA SER A 699 32.38 19.12 11.96
C SER A 699 31.75 17.82 12.47
N LYS A 700 31.93 17.54 13.77
CA LYS A 700 31.44 16.31 14.39
C LYS A 700 29.97 16.45 14.80
N PRO A 701 29.09 15.48 14.47
CA PRO A 701 27.69 15.51 14.86
C PRO A 701 27.51 15.68 16.38
N SER A 702 26.72 16.67 16.76
CA SER A 702 26.33 16.94 18.14
C SER A 702 25.03 16.21 18.45
N TRP A 703 25.17 14.98 18.94
CA TRP A 703 24.07 14.06 19.20
C TRP A 703 23.06 14.59 20.22
N LEU A 704 21.79 14.63 19.82
CA LEU A 704 20.67 14.97 20.67
C LEU A 704 20.04 13.72 21.30
N THR A 705 20.12 12.58 20.59
CA THR A 705 19.54 11.30 20.97
C THR A 705 20.54 10.15 20.83
N SER A 706 20.35 9.08 21.62
CA SER A 706 21.11 7.83 21.51
C SER A 706 20.43 6.72 22.31
N GLY A 707 20.34 5.50 21.77
CA GLY A 707 19.84 4.35 22.48
C GLY A 707 19.93 3.04 21.68
N LYS A 708 19.04 2.11 21.99
CA LYS A 708 18.74 0.90 21.19
C LYS A 708 17.31 1.00 20.65
N TRP A 709 17.02 2.13 20.02
CA TRP A 709 15.74 2.56 19.49
C TRP A 709 15.99 3.57 18.38
N GLU A 710 14.99 3.93 17.59
CA GLU A 710 15.15 4.79 16.41
C GLU A 710 14.24 6.03 16.48
N VAL A 711 14.72 7.16 15.97
CA VAL A 711 13.89 8.34 15.70
C VAL A 711 13.10 8.08 14.42
N VAL A 712 11.79 8.35 14.42
CA VAL A 712 10.94 8.11 13.24
C VAL A 712 11.18 9.20 12.18
N PRO A 713 11.58 8.85 10.95
CA PRO A 713 11.76 9.82 9.86
C PRO A 713 10.49 10.64 9.60
N GLY A 714 10.67 11.87 9.09
CA GLY A 714 9.56 12.79 8.80
C GLY A 714 8.83 13.39 10.01
N THR A 715 9.16 13.00 11.24
CA THR A 715 8.46 13.49 12.47
C THR A 715 9.18 14.60 13.23
N VAL A 716 10.36 15.04 12.75
CA VAL A 716 11.21 16.03 13.43
C VAL A 716 10.75 17.45 13.10
N VAL A 717 10.47 18.23 14.14
CA VAL A 717 10.04 19.63 14.05
C VAL A 717 10.93 20.50 14.94
N VAL A 718 11.42 21.63 14.41
CA VAL A 718 12.22 22.62 15.14
C VAL A 718 11.36 23.85 15.43
N ASP A 719 11.06 24.06 16.71
CA ASP A 719 10.48 25.31 17.19
C ASP A 719 11.62 26.30 17.50
N THR A 720 11.72 27.32 16.66
CA THR A 720 12.80 28.32 16.71
C THR A 720 12.50 29.46 17.70
N GLU A 721 11.24 29.72 18.00
CA GLU A 721 10.80 30.72 18.99
C GLU A 721 11.02 30.19 20.42
N ARG A 722 10.54 28.97 20.70
CA ARG A 722 10.66 28.31 22.02
C ARG A 722 11.99 27.60 22.23
N GLN A 723 12.81 27.48 21.18
CA GLN A 723 14.04 26.69 21.17
C GLN A 723 13.79 25.23 21.59
N LEU A 724 12.83 24.57 20.93
CA LEU A 724 12.49 23.17 21.16
C LEU A 724 12.71 22.34 19.89
N VAL A 725 13.01 21.05 20.07
CA VAL A 725 12.84 20.04 19.02
C VAL A 725 11.79 19.05 19.47
N HIS A 726 10.81 18.78 18.60
CA HIS A 726 9.83 17.73 18.76
C HIS A 726 10.12 16.59 17.78
N TYR A 727 9.92 15.34 18.20
CA TYR A 727 10.10 14.15 17.34
C TYR A 727 9.35 12.95 17.90
N VAL A 728 9.02 11.97 17.05
CA VAL A 728 8.48 10.67 17.48
C VAL A 728 9.60 9.63 17.53
N SER A 729 9.58 8.71 18.49
CA SER A 729 10.56 7.61 18.55
C SER A 729 10.00 6.30 19.11
N THR A 730 10.78 5.23 18.93
CA THR A 730 10.54 3.90 19.50
C THR A 730 11.24 3.68 20.85
N GLU A 731 11.57 4.74 21.59
CA GLU A 731 12.37 4.64 22.82
C GLU A 731 11.72 3.83 23.96
N ARG A 732 10.38 3.83 24.06
CA ARG A 732 9.65 3.00 25.03
C ARG A 732 9.59 1.54 24.59
N SER A 733 9.25 1.31 23.32
CA SER A 733 9.17 0.00 22.67
C SER A 733 9.23 0.17 21.15
N HIS A 734 9.74 -0.83 20.44
CA HIS A 734 9.67 -0.95 18.98
C HIS A 734 8.22 -1.10 18.47
N LEU A 735 7.31 -1.61 19.30
CA LEU A 735 5.89 -1.78 19.00
C LEU A 735 5.06 -0.49 19.21
N GLU A 736 5.66 0.54 19.80
CA GLU A 736 4.98 1.77 20.25
C GLU A 736 5.53 3.02 19.55
N ARG A 737 4.83 4.14 19.66
CA ARG A 737 5.25 5.44 19.11
C ARG A 737 4.84 6.55 20.07
N HIS A 738 5.80 7.35 20.54
CA HIS A 738 5.53 8.49 21.41
C HIS A 738 6.24 9.75 20.93
N LEU A 739 5.59 10.88 21.13
CA LEU A 739 6.14 12.23 20.98
C LEU A 739 7.08 12.57 22.15
N TYR A 740 8.26 13.08 21.82
CA TYR A 740 9.29 13.60 22.73
C TYR A 740 9.57 15.07 22.42
N LYS A 741 10.08 15.81 23.42
CA LYS A 741 10.68 17.14 23.24
C LYS A 741 12.08 17.26 23.83
N ILE A 742 12.91 18.10 23.20
CA ILE A 742 14.26 18.50 23.66
C ILE A 742 14.34 20.03 23.68
N ASP A 743 14.75 20.60 24.81
CA ASP A 743 15.06 22.03 24.98
C ASP A 743 16.49 22.34 24.49
N PHE A 744 16.58 23.10 23.38
CA PHE A 744 17.82 23.54 22.73
C PHE A 744 18.50 24.71 23.44
N SER A 745 17.79 25.47 24.29
CA SER A 745 18.36 26.64 24.97
C SER A 745 19.45 26.28 26.00
N ARG A 746 19.50 25.01 26.42
CA ARG A 746 20.43 24.54 27.46
C ARG A 746 21.80 24.17 26.89
N PRO A 747 22.89 24.34 27.67
CA PRO A 747 24.24 23.94 27.24
C PRO A 747 24.45 22.44 26.95
N LYS A 748 23.47 21.57 27.25
CA LYS A 748 23.46 20.14 26.96
C LYS A 748 22.05 19.66 26.56
N PRO A 749 21.57 19.96 25.33
CA PRO A 749 20.18 19.68 24.95
C PRO A 749 19.78 18.20 25.09
N SER A 750 20.68 17.26 24.80
CA SER A 750 20.42 15.82 25.00
C SER A 750 20.06 15.40 26.44
N THR A 751 20.30 16.25 27.44
CA THR A 751 19.92 16.01 28.85
C THR A 751 18.54 16.57 29.24
N THR A 752 17.85 17.27 28.34
CA THR A 752 16.52 17.88 28.58
C THR A 752 15.36 17.06 28.00
N LYS A 753 15.68 15.97 27.30
CA LYS A 753 14.73 15.08 26.63
C LYS A 753 13.62 14.63 27.57
N THR A 754 12.38 14.95 27.19
CA THR A 754 11.15 14.62 27.93
C THR A 754 10.17 13.92 27.00
N CYS A 755 9.57 12.80 27.42
CA CYS A 755 8.46 12.20 26.68
C CYS A 755 7.17 12.97 27.00
N LEU A 756 6.37 13.33 26.00
CA LEU A 756 5.10 14.06 26.18
C LEU A 756 3.87 13.14 26.23
N THR A 757 4.01 11.90 25.78
CA THR A 757 2.88 10.97 25.52
C THR A 757 3.16 9.55 26.02
N CYS A 758 4.16 9.39 26.89
CA CYS A 758 4.43 8.13 27.59
C CYS A 758 3.53 8.07 28.83
N PRO A 759 2.62 7.09 28.97
CA PRO A 759 1.90 6.90 30.23
C PRO A 759 2.85 6.48 31.36
N ASP A 760 2.55 6.91 32.59
CA ASP A 760 3.36 6.66 33.79
C ASP A 760 3.45 5.17 34.15
N ASP A 761 2.36 4.43 33.94
CA ASP A 761 2.37 2.97 34.04
C ASP A 761 3.06 2.37 32.82
N ALA A 762 4.04 1.48 33.05
CA ALA A 762 4.80 0.80 32.00
C ALA A 762 4.01 -0.29 31.25
N THR A 763 2.87 -0.72 31.78
CA THR A 763 2.00 -1.77 31.18
C THR A 763 0.96 -1.21 30.21
N ILE A 764 0.65 0.09 30.29
CA ILE A 764 -0.17 0.78 29.29
C ILE A 764 0.70 0.99 28.05
N HIS A 765 0.22 0.61 26.88
CA HIS A 765 0.92 0.84 25.61
C HIS A 765 0.22 1.88 24.76
N ALA A 766 0.93 2.57 23.87
CA ALA A 766 0.31 3.50 22.93
C ALA A 766 1.07 3.70 21.61
N TYR A 767 0.31 4.05 20.57
CA TYR A 767 0.82 4.45 19.26
C TYR A 767 0.31 5.85 18.92
N TYR A 768 1.21 6.81 18.77
CA TYR A 768 0.86 8.21 18.44
C TYR A 768 1.44 8.69 17.11
N THR A 769 0.64 9.47 16.38
CA THR A 769 1.09 10.38 15.30
C THR A 769 0.83 11.83 15.69
N VAL A 770 1.55 12.77 15.06
CA VAL A 770 1.56 14.20 15.45
C VAL A 770 1.67 15.11 14.23
N THR A 771 1.03 16.28 14.27
CA THR A 771 1.20 17.33 13.25
C THR A 771 1.14 18.71 13.90
N PHE A 772 2.23 19.47 13.85
CA PHE A 772 2.35 20.78 14.47
C PHE A 772 1.64 21.88 13.66
N SER A 773 1.19 22.92 14.36
CA SER A 773 0.72 24.17 13.75
C SER A 773 1.91 24.97 13.17
N PRO A 774 1.67 25.96 12.31
CA PRO A 774 2.73 26.59 11.51
C PRO A 774 3.78 27.34 12.34
N LYS A 775 3.42 27.79 13.55
CA LYS A 775 4.33 28.45 14.51
C LYS A 775 4.65 27.56 15.72
N ASN A 776 4.34 26.27 15.60
CA ASN A 776 4.63 25.20 16.55
C ASN A 776 4.07 25.37 17.97
N GLY A 777 3.20 26.37 18.23
CA GLY A 777 2.58 26.59 19.53
C GLY A 777 1.44 25.63 19.84
N TYR A 778 0.88 24.99 18.81
CA TYR A 778 -0.10 23.91 18.92
C TYR A 778 0.32 22.68 18.12
N TYR A 779 -0.27 21.53 18.43
CA TYR A 779 -0.16 20.32 17.63
C TYR A 779 -1.43 19.49 17.70
N ILE A 780 -1.78 18.88 16.57
CA ILE A 780 -2.70 17.74 16.54
C ILE A 780 -1.93 16.55 17.10
N LEU A 781 -2.47 15.92 18.13
CA LEU A 781 -2.04 14.61 18.62
C LEU A 781 -3.11 13.59 18.26
N GLN A 782 -2.70 12.56 17.51
CA GLN A 782 -3.53 11.43 17.13
C GLN A 782 -3.09 10.21 17.93
N TYR A 783 -3.98 9.71 18.78
CA TYR A 783 -3.86 8.38 19.37
C TYR A 783 -4.39 7.37 18.36
N GLU A 784 -3.53 6.47 17.91
CA GLU A 784 -3.80 5.49 16.85
C GLU A 784 -3.91 4.05 17.37
N GLY A 785 -3.84 3.83 18.69
CA GLY A 785 -4.01 2.53 19.32
C GLY A 785 -3.24 2.34 20.63
N PRO A 786 -3.43 1.21 21.34
CA PRO A 786 -4.19 0.04 20.89
C PRO A 786 -5.72 0.14 21.04
N ASP A 787 -6.25 1.07 21.84
CA ASP A 787 -7.69 1.31 21.99
C ASP A 787 -8.27 2.11 20.80
N THR A 788 -9.58 2.40 20.82
CA THR A 788 -10.26 3.18 19.76
C THR A 788 -9.54 4.52 19.48
N PRO A 789 -9.17 4.83 18.22
CA PRO A 789 -8.41 6.03 17.89
C PRO A 789 -9.10 7.34 18.29
N SER A 790 -8.31 8.32 18.73
CA SER A 790 -8.82 9.66 19.07
C SER A 790 -7.85 10.76 18.62
N THR A 791 -8.38 11.97 18.43
CA THR A 791 -7.65 13.14 17.92
C THR A 791 -7.93 14.35 18.79
N VAL A 792 -6.88 14.96 19.32
CA VAL A 792 -6.95 16.16 20.16
C VAL A 792 -5.98 17.23 19.65
N VAL A 793 -6.28 18.51 19.88
CA VAL A 793 -5.30 19.59 19.78
C VAL A 793 -4.71 19.84 21.18
N LYS A 794 -3.39 19.99 21.24
CA LYS A 794 -2.62 20.37 22.42
C LYS A 794 -1.87 21.67 22.18
N SER A 795 -1.56 22.40 23.25
CA SER A 795 -0.58 23.50 23.22
C SER A 795 0.80 22.99 23.63
N VAL A 796 1.86 23.66 23.14
CA VAL A 796 3.25 23.44 23.59
C VAL A 796 3.56 24.23 24.86
N ASP A 797 2.90 25.38 25.05
CA ASP A 797 3.11 26.30 26.19
C ASP A 797 2.20 25.96 27.38
N ASP A 798 0.96 25.53 27.13
CA ASP A 798 0.01 25.12 28.17
C ASP A 798 -0.28 23.61 28.10
N ALA A 799 0.28 22.86 29.05
CA ALA A 799 0.05 21.42 29.18
C ALA A 799 -1.38 21.04 29.64
N THR A 800 -2.16 22.01 30.14
CA THR A 800 -3.57 21.82 30.54
C THR A 800 -4.55 22.08 29.40
N PHE A 801 -4.11 22.73 28.32
CA PHE A 801 -4.93 22.94 27.12
C PHE A 801 -5.11 21.62 26.36
N GLU A 802 -6.37 21.22 26.13
CA GLU A 802 -6.77 20.12 25.27
C GLU A 802 -8.12 20.42 24.62
N THR A 803 -8.19 20.32 23.29
CA THR A 803 -9.45 20.40 22.53
C THR A 803 -9.65 19.09 21.78
N VAL A 804 -10.69 18.33 22.13
CA VAL A 804 -11.02 17.07 21.46
C VAL A 804 -11.66 17.34 20.10
N LEU A 805 -10.98 16.95 19.02
CA LEU A 805 -11.53 17.01 17.65
C LEU A 805 -12.36 15.77 17.31
N GLN A 806 -11.96 14.61 17.83
CA GLN A 806 -12.69 13.35 17.65
C GLN A 806 -12.31 12.36 18.76
N ASN A 807 -13.31 11.83 19.47
CA ASN A 807 -13.12 10.74 20.45
C ASN A 807 -13.59 9.38 19.94
N ASN A 808 -14.23 9.34 18.76
CA ASN A 808 -14.83 8.14 18.17
C ASN A 808 -15.83 7.42 19.11
N GLN A 809 -16.53 8.17 19.98
CA GLN A 809 -17.46 7.58 20.96
C GLN A 809 -18.50 6.68 20.29
N ALA A 810 -19.11 7.09 19.16
CA ALA A 810 -20.08 6.26 18.44
C ALA A 810 -19.49 4.97 17.82
N LEU A 811 -18.18 4.93 17.55
CA LEU A 811 -17.48 3.69 17.18
C LEU A 811 -17.23 2.84 18.43
N LYS A 812 -16.85 3.46 19.55
CA LYS A 812 -16.70 2.74 20.82
C LYS A 812 -18.03 2.11 21.27
N ASP A 813 -19.12 2.88 21.27
CA ASP A 813 -20.47 2.41 21.63
C ASP A 813 -20.94 1.27 20.72
N LEU A 814 -20.48 1.23 19.46
CA LEU A 814 -20.70 0.12 18.52
C LEU A 814 -19.84 -1.10 18.86
N LEU A 815 -18.54 -0.90 19.10
CA LEU A 815 -17.59 -1.98 19.42
C LEU A 815 -17.87 -2.62 20.79
N ASP A 816 -18.37 -1.86 21.77
CA ASP A 816 -18.79 -2.35 23.09
C ASP A 816 -20.02 -3.29 23.01
N GLN A 817 -20.68 -3.41 21.85
CA GLN A 817 -21.74 -4.40 21.58
C GLN A 817 -21.20 -5.71 20.96
N TYR A 818 -19.92 -5.75 20.56
CA TYR A 818 -19.32 -6.85 19.79
C TYR A 818 -18.30 -7.65 20.60
N GLU A 819 -18.27 -8.98 20.41
CA GLU A 819 -17.19 -9.83 20.92
C GLU A 819 -15.97 -9.73 19.99
N LEU A 820 -15.13 -8.75 20.30
CA LEU A 820 -13.89 -8.50 19.58
C LEU A 820 -12.76 -9.49 19.96
N PRO A 821 -11.86 -9.80 19.01
CA PRO A 821 -10.67 -10.61 19.26
C PRO A 821 -9.72 -9.97 20.28
N ARG A 822 -8.92 -10.81 20.95
CA ARG A 822 -7.91 -10.36 21.91
C ARG A 822 -6.53 -10.33 21.25
N THR A 823 -5.96 -9.13 21.11
CA THR A 823 -4.60 -8.96 20.57
C THR A 823 -3.55 -9.17 21.66
N ARG A 824 -2.56 -10.03 21.41
CA ARG A 824 -1.45 -10.33 22.32
C ARG A 824 -0.11 -10.13 21.64
N MET A 825 0.74 -9.27 22.20
CA MET A 825 2.13 -9.14 21.76
C MET A 825 2.99 -10.21 22.43
N VAL A 826 3.70 -11.01 21.62
CA VAL A 826 4.58 -12.08 22.05
C VAL A 826 5.93 -12.00 21.35
N SER A 827 6.76 -13.02 21.51
CA SER A 827 8.04 -13.09 20.82
C SER A 827 8.47 -14.52 20.57
N VAL A 828 9.04 -14.76 19.39
CA VAL A 828 9.44 -16.07 18.91
C VAL A 828 10.94 -16.07 18.54
N MET A 829 11.57 -17.24 18.54
CA MET A 829 13.00 -17.38 18.27
C MET A 829 13.24 -18.03 16.89
N SER A 830 14.12 -17.43 16.09
CA SER A 830 14.66 -18.05 14.86
C SER A 830 16.17 -17.87 14.81
N GLY A 831 16.94 -18.95 14.65
CA GLY A 831 18.40 -18.89 14.55
C GLY A 831 19.12 -18.18 15.71
N GLY A 832 18.53 -18.15 16.91
CA GLY A 832 19.05 -17.40 18.07
C GLY A 832 18.69 -15.90 18.09
N ILE A 833 17.91 -15.42 17.12
CA ILE A 833 17.36 -14.06 17.07
C ILE A 833 15.95 -14.05 17.67
N LYS A 834 15.68 -13.05 18.53
CA LYS A 834 14.36 -12.79 19.11
C LYS A 834 13.54 -11.89 18.18
N MET A 835 12.48 -12.45 17.62
CA MET A 835 11.54 -11.78 16.72
C MET A 835 10.28 -11.39 17.48
N ASP A 836 9.63 -10.32 17.05
CA ASP A 836 8.39 -9.88 17.69
C ASP A 836 7.21 -10.37 16.89
N ALA A 837 6.12 -10.67 17.59
CA ALA A 837 4.93 -11.20 16.97
C ALA A 837 3.67 -10.68 17.65
N MET A 838 2.60 -10.62 16.86
CA MET A 838 1.27 -10.25 17.29
C MET A 838 0.34 -11.42 17.01
N GLU A 839 -0.34 -11.92 18.03
CA GLU A 839 -1.44 -12.88 17.90
C GLU A 839 -2.76 -12.13 18.01
N VAL A 840 -3.69 -12.39 17.11
CA VAL A 840 -5.11 -12.02 17.21
C VAL A 840 -5.86 -13.30 17.55
N LEU A 841 -6.36 -13.39 18.78
CA LEU A 841 -6.97 -14.59 19.36
C LEU A 841 -8.51 -14.46 19.39
N PRO A 842 -9.27 -15.56 19.23
CA PRO A 842 -10.73 -15.54 19.37
C PRO A 842 -11.23 -14.93 20.69
N PRO A 843 -12.44 -14.32 20.72
CA PRO A 843 -12.97 -13.67 21.92
C PRO A 843 -13.11 -14.61 23.11
N ASP A 844 -13.45 -15.88 22.83
CA ASP A 844 -13.69 -16.97 23.77
C ASP A 844 -12.42 -17.83 24.05
N PHE A 845 -11.23 -17.39 23.61
CA PHE A 845 -10.03 -18.23 23.52
C PHE A 845 -9.77 -19.10 24.78
N ASP A 846 -9.97 -20.39 24.58
CA ASP A 846 -9.74 -21.49 25.51
C ASP A 846 -8.54 -22.33 25.05
N ALA A 847 -7.49 -22.39 25.85
CA ALA A 847 -6.24 -23.11 25.53
C ALA A 847 -6.37 -24.65 25.54
N SER A 848 -7.55 -25.21 25.87
CA SER A 848 -7.84 -26.64 25.72
C SER A 848 -8.43 -27.02 24.35
N LYS A 849 -8.89 -26.03 23.56
CA LYS A 849 -9.38 -26.22 22.19
C LYS A 849 -8.23 -26.24 21.17
N LYS A 850 -8.50 -26.78 19.97
CA LYS A 850 -7.54 -26.86 18.84
C LYS A 850 -7.93 -25.91 17.71
N TYR A 851 -7.24 -24.78 17.61
CA TYR A 851 -7.53 -23.72 16.64
C TYR A 851 -6.71 -23.85 15.34
N PRO A 852 -7.29 -23.51 14.18
CA PRO A 852 -6.54 -23.26 12.95
C PRO A 852 -5.73 -21.95 13.07
N VAL A 853 -4.61 -21.87 12.35
CA VAL A 853 -3.70 -20.71 12.39
C VAL A 853 -3.48 -20.13 11.01
N LEU A 854 -3.60 -18.81 10.89
CA LEU A 854 -3.22 -18.06 9.70
C LEU A 854 -2.02 -17.14 9.99
N PHE A 855 -0.91 -17.34 9.30
CA PHE A 855 0.21 -16.41 9.30
C PHE A 855 -0.07 -15.25 8.35
N HIS A 856 -0.17 -14.03 8.87
CA HIS A 856 -0.24 -12.80 8.09
C HIS A 856 1.17 -12.20 7.97
N VAL A 857 1.76 -12.33 6.78
CA VAL A 857 3.11 -11.85 6.47
C VAL A 857 3.11 -10.67 5.51
N TYR A 858 3.94 -9.68 5.81
CA TYR A 858 4.48 -8.77 4.79
C TYR A 858 5.98 -8.95 4.68
N GLY A 859 6.75 -8.61 5.73
CA GLY A 859 8.18 -8.94 5.84
C GLY A 859 9.13 -8.11 4.95
N GLY A 860 8.62 -7.12 4.22
CA GLY A 860 9.44 -6.25 3.37
C GLY A 860 10.51 -5.48 4.15
N PRO A 861 11.67 -5.19 3.52
CA PRO A 861 12.74 -4.37 4.10
C PRO A 861 12.22 -3.11 4.81
N GLY A 862 12.57 -2.94 6.09
CA GLY A 862 12.20 -1.77 6.89
C GLY A 862 10.72 -1.66 7.30
N SER A 863 9.84 -2.55 6.83
CA SER A 863 8.42 -2.59 7.23
C SER A 863 8.23 -3.01 8.70
N GLN A 864 7.02 -2.84 9.23
CA GLN A 864 6.58 -3.38 10.51
C GLN A 864 5.05 -3.53 10.47
N ILE A 865 4.51 -4.63 11.00
CA ILE A 865 3.05 -4.80 11.20
C ILE A 865 2.73 -5.07 12.68
N ALA A 866 3.53 -5.88 13.39
CA ALA A 866 3.35 -6.11 14.81
C ALA A 866 3.62 -4.80 15.58
N SER A 867 2.55 -4.14 16.02
CA SER A 867 2.57 -2.83 16.67
C SER A 867 1.29 -2.61 17.46
N TYR A 868 1.30 -1.72 18.46
CA TYR A 868 0.10 -1.36 19.23
C TYR A 868 -0.81 -0.37 18.49
N ARG A 869 -0.96 -0.50 17.17
CA ARG A 869 -1.91 0.28 16.39
C ARG A 869 -3.27 -0.42 16.38
N PHE A 870 -4.34 0.35 16.51
CA PHE A 870 -5.71 -0.13 16.37
C PHE A 870 -6.02 -0.38 14.89
N GLU A 871 -6.49 -1.58 14.58
CA GLU A 871 -6.93 -1.97 13.25
C GLU A 871 -8.13 -2.93 13.36
N LEU A 872 -9.16 -2.69 12.54
CA LEU A 872 -10.22 -3.66 12.27
C LEU A 872 -10.01 -4.12 10.83
N SER A 873 -9.75 -5.41 10.65
CA SER A 873 -9.33 -5.97 9.36
C SER A 873 -9.89 -7.37 9.14
N TRP A 874 -9.51 -8.01 8.03
CA TRP A 874 -9.84 -9.40 7.78
C TRP A 874 -9.39 -10.33 8.92
N SER A 875 -8.27 -10.02 9.58
CA SER A 875 -7.80 -10.76 10.76
C SER A 875 -8.77 -10.66 11.94
N THR A 876 -9.46 -9.54 12.09
CA THR A 876 -10.49 -9.33 13.12
C THR A 876 -11.69 -10.25 12.89
N PHE A 877 -12.17 -10.33 11.64
CA PHE A 877 -13.26 -11.22 11.23
C PHE A 877 -12.89 -12.71 11.42
N LEU A 878 -11.72 -13.13 10.92
CA LEU A 878 -11.27 -14.52 11.03
C LEU A 878 -11.19 -15.00 12.48
N ALA A 879 -10.73 -14.15 13.40
CA ALA A 879 -10.66 -14.48 14.82
C ALA A 879 -12.01 -14.35 15.55
N SER A 880 -12.80 -13.31 15.26
CA SER A 880 -14.10 -13.06 15.94
C SER A 880 -15.16 -14.07 15.52
N LYS A 881 -15.34 -14.29 14.21
CA LYS A 881 -16.43 -15.11 13.66
C LYS A 881 -16.05 -16.56 13.42
N LEU A 882 -14.87 -16.80 12.84
CA LEU A 882 -14.46 -18.15 12.38
C LEU A 882 -13.54 -18.89 13.37
N GLY A 883 -13.13 -18.26 14.47
CA GLY A 883 -12.30 -18.89 15.50
C GLY A 883 -10.86 -19.18 15.08
N TYR A 884 -10.29 -18.44 14.13
CA TYR A 884 -8.88 -18.58 13.74
C TYR A 884 -7.96 -17.84 14.71
N ILE A 885 -6.76 -18.37 14.94
CA ILE A 885 -5.65 -17.58 15.48
C ILE A 885 -4.91 -16.95 14.31
N VAL A 886 -4.83 -15.62 14.26
CA VAL A 886 -4.02 -14.93 13.24
C VAL A 886 -2.69 -14.49 13.86
N VAL A 887 -1.58 -14.84 13.22
CA VAL A 887 -0.22 -14.55 13.70
C VAL A 887 0.52 -13.67 12.71
N THR A 888 1.01 -12.52 13.16
CA THR A 888 1.95 -11.69 12.41
C THR A 888 3.32 -11.77 13.07
N VAL A 889 4.40 -11.93 12.29
CA VAL A 889 5.78 -12.04 12.81
C VAL A 889 6.72 -11.12 12.03
N ASP A 890 7.26 -10.11 12.71
CA ASP A 890 8.25 -9.19 12.15
C ASP A 890 9.67 -9.78 12.29
N GLY A 891 10.01 -10.68 11.35
CA GLY A 891 11.30 -11.34 11.24
C GLY A 891 12.44 -10.41 10.80
N ARG A 892 13.65 -10.97 10.59
CA ARG A 892 14.82 -10.21 10.10
C ARG A 892 14.48 -9.52 8.78
N GLY A 893 15.00 -8.30 8.59
CA GLY A 893 14.63 -7.45 7.46
C GLY A 893 13.68 -6.30 7.83
N THR A 894 12.81 -6.49 8.80
CA THR A 894 11.87 -5.46 9.28
C THR A 894 12.56 -4.31 10.05
N GLY A 895 11.83 -3.21 10.23
CA GLY A 895 12.33 -1.94 10.76
C GLY A 895 12.40 -1.84 12.29
N PHE A 896 12.72 -0.63 12.76
CA PHE A 896 12.63 -0.14 14.16
C PHE A 896 13.42 -0.90 15.25
N LYS A 897 14.12 -1.99 14.89
CA LYS A 897 14.99 -2.80 15.77
C LYS A 897 16.49 -2.57 15.49
N GLY A 898 16.83 -1.50 14.77
CA GLY A 898 18.19 -1.13 14.41
C GLY A 898 18.74 -1.87 13.19
N ARG A 899 19.76 -1.27 12.57
CA ARG A 899 20.39 -1.72 11.32
C ARG A 899 20.77 -3.21 11.35
N LYS A 900 21.34 -3.73 12.45
CA LYS A 900 21.74 -5.14 12.55
C LYS A 900 20.59 -6.13 12.33
N TYR A 901 19.35 -5.77 12.69
CA TYR A 901 18.17 -6.59 12.47
C TYR A 901 17.64 -6.48 11.03
N LYS A 902 17.73 -5.28 10.46
CA LYS A 902 17.25 -4.92 9.11
C LYS A 902 18.18 -5.37 7.97
N VAL A 903 19.48 -5.10 8.04
CA VAL A 903 20.38 -5.20 6.86
C VAL A 903 20.76 -6.63 6.44
N GLY A 904 20.46 -7.64 7.27
CA GLY A 904 20.92 -9.02 7.06
C GLY A 904 20.44 -9.70 5.76
N ILE A 905 19.37 -9.16 5.16
CA ILE A 905 18.72 -9.65 3.94
C ILE A 905 19.32 -9.09 2.64
N ARG A 906 20.23 -8.09 2.71
CA ARG A 906 20.79 -7.45 1.51
C ARG A 906 21.55 -8.46 0.65
N GLY A 907 21.21 -8.48 -0.64
CA GLY A 907 21.72 -9.41 -1.65
C GLY A 907 20.96 -10.74 -1.75
N ARG A 908 20.03 -11.03 -0.82
CA ARG A 908 19.39 -12.35 -0.65
C ARG A 908 17.98 -12.25 -0.07
N LEU A 909 17.16 -11.39 -0.66
CA LEU A 909 15.75 -11.27 -0.29
C LEU A 909 15.05 -12.64 -0.34
N GLY A 910 14.17 -12.88 0.62
CA GLY A 910 13.41 -14.12 0.76
C GLY A 910 14.20 -15.32 1.30
N GLU A 911 15.45 -15.17 1.75
CA GLU A 911 16.21 -16.25 2.40
C GLU A 911 15.93 -16.29 3.91
N LEU A 912 16.34 -15.24 4.62
CA LEU A 912 16.29 -15.20 6.09
C LEU A 912 14.86 -15.04 6.60
N GLU A 913 14.09 -14.25 5.87
CA GLU A 913 12.67 -13.95 6.05
C GLU A 913 11.85 -15.25 5.99
N THR A 914 12.17 -16.13 5.03
CA THR A 914 11.52 -17.43 4.84
C THR A 914 11.87 -18.39 5.98
N ILE A 915 13.15 -18.46 6.35
CA ILE A 915 13.62 -19.22 7.52
C ILE A 915 12.91 -18.75 8.81
N ASP A 916 12.70 -17.45 8.94
CA ASP A 916 12.04 -16.84 10.10
C ASP A 916 10.55 -17.19 10.18
N GLN A 917 9.79 -17.08 9.08
CA GLN A 917 8.38 -17.48 9.07
C GLN A 917 8.20 -19.00 9.29
N ILE A 918 9.07 -19.84 8.73
CA ILE A 918 9.02 -21.31 8.92
C ILE A 918 9.34 -21.68 10.37
N ASN A 919 10.36 -21.06 10.99
CA ASN A 919 10.70 -21.31 12.39
C ASN A 919 9.62 -20.77 13.34
N ALA A 920 8.95 -19.68 12.98
CA ALA A 920 7.77 -19.21 13.69
C ALA A 920 6.61 -20.22 13.58
N ALA A 921 6.24 -20.66 12.38
CA ALA A 921 5.18 -21.65 12.21
C ALA A 921 5.44 -22.95 12.99
N ARG A 922 6.69 -23.41 13.06
CA ARG A 922 7.10 -24.54 13.92
C ARG A 922 6.90 -24.27 15.41
N HIS A 923 7.11 -23.04 15.88
CA HIS A 923 6.81 -22.67 17.25
C HIS A 923 5.31 -22.74 17.53
N TRP A 924 4.46 -22.10 16.72
CA TRP A 924 3.00 -22.17 16.92
C TRP A 924 2.45 -23.59 16.78
N SER A 925 2.92 -24.36 15.79
CA SER A 925 2.58 -25.79 15.60
C SER A 925 2.87 -26.67 16.83
N SER A 926 3.83 -26.27 17.67
CA SER A 926 4.18 -26.99 18.92
C SER A 926 3.30 -26.64 20.13
N LEU A 927 2.36 -25.69 20.01
CA LEU A 927 1.53 -25.24 21.12
C LEU A 927 0.30 -26.14 21.32
N GLU A 928 -0.05 -26.44 22.57
CA GLU A 928 -1.14 -27.36 22.89
C GLU A 928 -2.50 -26.92 22.33
N TYR A 929 -2.72 -25.62 22.14
CA TYR A 929 -3.96 -25.07 21.56
C TYR A 929 -3.97 -24.93 20.03
N VAL A 930 -2.87 -25.24 19.33
CA VAL A 930 -2.78 -25.11 17.86
C VAL A 930 -3.03 -26.45 17.18
N ASP A 931 -3.85 -26.44 16.13
CA ASP A 931 -3.97 -27.56 15.20
C ASP A 931 -2.82 -27.53 14.19
N SER A 932 -1.86 -28.45 14.34
CA SER A 932 -0.69 -28.55 13.47
C SER A 932 -1.01 -28.95 12.04
N SER A 933 -2.22 -29.41 11.73
CA SER A 933 -2.67 -29.74 10.36
C SER A 933 -3.31 -28.55 9.64
N ARG A 934 -3.81 -27.56 10.38
CA ARG A 934 -4.54 -26.39 9.85
C ARG A 934 -3.76 -25.09 10.05
N ILE A 935 -2.56 -25.03 9.47
CA ILE A 935 -1.71 -23.83 9.43
C ILE A 935 -1.60 -23.34 7.99
N ALA A 936 -1.91 -22.07 7.75
CA ALA A 936 -1.80 -21.40 6.45
C ALA A 936 -0.97 -20.11 6.54
N ILE A 937 -0.57 -19.55 5.40
CA ILE A 937 0.13 -18.26 5.31
C ILE A 937 -0.45 -17.40 4.18
N TRP A 938 -0.56 -16.09 4.40
CA TRP A 938 -1.01 -15.14 3.39
C TRP A 938 -0.27 -13.80 3.45
N GLY A 939 -0.27 -13.10 2.32
CA GLY A 939 0.20 -11.72 2.24
C GLY A 939 -0.02 -11.08 0.87
N TRP A 940 0.15 -9.76 0.83
CA TRP A 940 -0.01 -8.92 -0.36
C TRP A 940 1.34 -8.31 -0.76
N SER A 941 1.62 -8.15 -2.06
CA SER A 941 2.83 -7.49 -2.57
C SER A 941 4.10 -8.22 -2.12
N TYR A 942 4.97 -7.59 -1.33
CA TYR A 942 6.08 -8.28 -0.66
C TYR A 942 5.61 -9.44 0.23
N GLY A 943 4.45 -9.32 0.88
CA GLY A 943 3.82 -10.42 1.61
C GLY A 943 3.38 -11.59 0.72
N GLY A 944 2.97 -11.30 -0.52
CA GLY A 944 2.66 -12.32 -1.52
C GLY A 944 3.92 -13.02 -2.03
N TYR A 945 5.00 -12.26 -2.21
CA TYR A 945 6.35 -12.80 -2.46
C TYR A 945 6.79 -13.72 -1.32
N MET A 946 6.69 -13.26 -0.07
CA MET A 946 7.05 -14.06 1.11
C MET A 946 6.22 -15.33 1.25
N THR A 947 4.90 -15.24 1.03
CA THR A 947 4.00 -16.40 0.95
C THR A 947 4.51 -17.40 -0.10
N SER A 948 4.88 -16.91 -1.28
CA SER A 948 5.38 -17.75 -2.38
C SER A 948 6.74 -18.40 -2.05
N LYS A 949 7.69 -17.69 -1.43
CA LYS A 949 9.00 -18.24 -1.01
C LYS A 949 8.88 -19.25 0.14
N VAL A 950 7.93 -19.04 1.06
CA VAL A 950 7.68 -19.95 2.18
C VAL A 950 7.05 -21.28 1.72
N ILE A 951 6.18 -21.24 0.71
CA ILE A 951 5.64 -22.44 0.05
C ILE A 951 6.74 -23.13 -0.79
N GLU A 952 7.48 -22.38 -1.63
CA GLU A 952 8.60 -22.88 -2.43
C GLU A 952 9.64 -23.69 -1.62
N ALA A 953 9.89 -23.26 -0.37
CA ALA A 953 10.84 -23.89 0.55
C ALA A 953 10.41 -25.28 1.06
N ASN A 954 9.20 -25.76 0.70
CA ASN A 954 8.65 -27.10 0.98
C ASN A 954 8.92 -27.60 2.41
N SER A 955 8.56 -26.78 3.40
CA SER A 955 8.91 -27.02 4.80
C SER A 955 7.97 -27.95 5.56
N GLY A 956 6.87 -28.39 4.93
CA GLY A 956 5.84 -29.26 5.49
C GLY A 956 4.98 -28.65 6.61
N ILE A 957 5.18 -27.37 6.96
CA ILE A 957 4.52 -26.73 8.12
C ILE A 957 3.26 -25.90 7.74
N PHE A 958 3.01 -25.69 6.45
CA PHE A 958 1.86 -24.96 5.93
C PHE A 958 1.06 -25.86 4.98
N ALA A 959 -0.24 -25.98 5.23
CA ALA A 959 -1.18 -26.70 4.36
C ALA A 959 -1.77 -25.82 3.25
N ALA A 960 -1.67 -24.49 3.37
CA ALA A 960 -2.13 -23.55 2.35
C ALA A 960 -1.33 -22.24 2.30
N GLY A 961 -1.27 -21.62 1.12
CA GLY A 961 -0.65 -20.32 0.88
C GLY A 961 -1.54 -19.41 0.01
N LEU A 962 -1.76 -18.16 0.42
CA LEU A 962 -2.62 -17.20 -0.28
C LEU A 962 -1.84 -15.93 -0.64
N ALA A 963 -1.39 -15.81 -1.90
CA ALA A 963 -0.52 -14.73 -2.38
C ALA A 963 -1.29 -13.72 -3.26
N VAL A 964 -1.38 -12.47 -2.80
CA VAL A 964 -2.05 -11.36 -3.51
C VAL A 964 -1.02 -10.41 -4.12
N ALA A 965 -1.17 -10.08 -5.40
CA ALA A 965 -0.26 -9.25 -6.19
C ALA A 965 1.25 -9.49 -5.89
N PRO A 966 1.74 -10.74 -5.91
CA PRO A 966 3.10 -11.03 -5.46
C PRO A 966 4.15 -10.55 -6.45
N VAL A 967 5.27 -10.02 -5.94
CA VAL A 967 6.53 -10.07 -6.70
C VAL A 967 6.94 -11.55 -6.79
N THR A 968 7.44 -12.00 -7.94
CA THR A 968 7.89 -13.40 -8.13
C THR A 968 9.30 -13.50 -8.69
N ASP A 969 9.81 -12.41 -9.27
CA ASP A 969 11.20 -12.27 -9.68
C ASP A 969 11.61 -10.79 -9.53
N TRP A 970 12.69 -10.53 -8.80
CA TRP A 970 13.17 -9.17 -8.56
C TRP A 970 13.63 -8.45 -9.84
N ARG A 971 13.80 -9.16 -10.96
CA ARG A 971 14.03 -8.56 -12.29
C ARG A 971 12.78 -7.94 -12.92
N PHE A 972 11.59 -8.12 -12.33
CA PHE A 972 10.33 -7.57 -12.84
C PHE A 972 9.83 -6.34 -12.07
N TYR A 973 10.44 -6.02 -10.94
CA TYR A 973 10.16 -4.84 -10.10
C TYR A 973 11.15 -3.70 -10.40
N ASP A 974 10.93 -2.50 -9.86
CA ASP A 974 11.71 -1.31 -10.20
C ASP A 974 13.15 -1.36 -9.68
N SER A 975 14.04 -0.57 -10.28
CA SER A 975 15.46 -0.55 -9.98
C SER A 975 15.82 0.15 -8.67
N ILE A 976 15.06 1.16 -8.24
CA ILE A 976 15.39 1.99 -7.07
C ILE A 976 15.02 1.25 -5.77
N TYR A 977 13.85 0.61 -5.71
CA TYR A 977 13.54 -0.36 -4.65
C TYR A 977 14.52 -1.54 -4.70
N THR A 978 14.61 -2.20 -5.85
CA THR A 978 15.23 -3.53 -5.89
C THR A 978 16.73 -3.45 -5.65
N GLU A 979 17.45 -2.53 -6.28
CA GLU A 979 18.92 -2.50 -6.22
C GLU A 979 19.45 -1.96 -4.89
N ARG A 980 18.64 -1.18 -4.16
CA ARG A 980 18.84 -0.83 -2.74
C ARG A 980 18.93 -2.07 -1.85
N TYR A 981 18.20 -3.14 -2.15
CA TYR A 981 18.22 -4.38 -1.35
C TYR A 981 18.99 -5.53 -2.00
N MET A 982 19.10 -5.59 -3.33
CA MET A 982 19.68 -6.72 -4.08
C MET A 982 20.98 -6.39 -4.82
N LEU A 983 21.43 -5.14 -4.84
CA LEU A 983 22.41 -4.61 -5.81
C LEU A 983 21.88 -4.71 -7.26
N THR A 984 22.65 -4.28 -8.25
CA THR A 984 22.27 -4.49 -9.66
C THR A 984 22.33 -5.99 -10.02
N PRO A 985 21.55 -6.47 -11.01
CA PRO A 985 21.64 -7.86 -11.48
C PRO A 985 23.04 -8.28 -11.98
N GLN A 986 23.88 -7.31 -12.36
CA GLN A 986 25.27 -7.54 -12.79
C GLN A 986 26.24 -7.65 -11.61
N LEU A 987 25.93 -7.03 -10.46
CA LEU A 987 26.73 -7.13 -9.23
C LEU A 987 26.33 -8.33 -8.35
N ASN A 988 25.12 -8.86 -8.51
CA ASN A 988 24.59 -9.95 -7.69
C ASN A 988 23.76 -10.99 -8.49
N PRO A 989 24.29 -11.57 -9.59
CA PRO A 989 23.51 -12.46 -10.46
C PRO A 989 22.92 -13.67 -9.71
N ASP A 990 23.70 -14.30 -8.83
CA ASP A 990 23.27 -15.45 -8.05
C ASP A 990 22.17 -15.11 -7.04
N GLY A 991 22.22 -13.92 -6.42
CA GLY A 991 21.18 -13.46 -5.51
C GLY A 991 19.84 -13.28 -6.21
N TYR A 992 19.80 -12.69 -7.42
CA TYR A 992 18.56 -12.60 -8.21
C TYR A 992 18.01 -13.99 -8.62
N ILE A 993 18.88 -14.97 -8.85
CA ILE A 993 18.48 -16.36 -9.16
C ILE A 993 17.88 -17.04 -7.92
N GLN A 994 18.49 -16.88 -6.74
CA GLN A 994 18.07 -17.53 -5.49
C GLN A 994 16.81 -16.88 -4.87
N SER A 995 16.69 -15.56 -4.99
CA SER A 995 15.57 -14.79 -4.44
C SER A 995 14.29 -14.91 -5.26
N ALA A 996 14.37 -15.07 -6.59
CA ALA A 996 13.20 -15.35 -7.43
C ALA A 996 12.52 -16.70 -7.06
N VAL A 997 11.21 -16.83 -7.34
CA VAL A 997 10.43 -18.05 -7.07
C VAL A 997 10.62 -19.03 -8.24
N ASN A 998 11.31 -20.15 -8.02
CA ASN A 998 11.82 -21.06 -9.04
C ASN A 998 11.60 -22.55 -8.75
N ASN A 999 11.61 -23.01 -7.49
CA ASN A 999 11.36 -24.41 -7.12
C ASN A 999 9.86 -24.73 -7.00
N MET A 1000 9.24 -25.11 -8.12
CA MET A 1000 7.81 -25.40 -8.17
C MET A 1000 7.39 -26.62 -7.35
N THR A 1001 8.32 -27.51 -6.97
CA THR A 1001 8.00 -28.72 -6.18
C THR A 1001 7.46 -28.41 -4.78
N GLY A 1002 7.72 -27.22 -4.24
CA GLY A 1002 7.12 -26.77 -2.98
C GLY A 1002 5.61 -26.48 -3.06
N PHE A 1003 5.04 -26.44 -4.26
CA PHE A 1003 3.63 -26.18 -4.53
C PHE A 1003 2.86 -27.47 -4.89
N GLU A 1004 3.47 -28.66 -4.78
CA GLU A 1004 2.84 -29.95 -5.09
C GLU A 1004 1.75 -30.32 -4.07
N GLU A 1005 2.09 -30.26 -2.77
CA GLU A 1005 1.21 -30.65 -1.67
C GLU A 1005 0.29 -29.53 -1.16
N PRO A 1006 0.77 -28.30 -0.80
CA PRO A 1006 -0.07 -27.30 -0.15
C PRO A 1006 -1.01 -26.59 -1.13
N ASN A 1007 -2.23 -26.29 -0.67
CA ASN A 1007 -3.23 -25.57 -1.46
C ASN A 1007 -2.77 -24.13 -1.71
N PHE A 1008 -2.48 -23.74 -2.95
CA PHE A 1008 -1.99 -22.39 -3.28
C PHE A 1008 -3.04 -21.52 -4.02
N LEU A 1009 -3.33 -20.33 -3.51
CA LEU A 1009 -4.15 -19.32 -4.19
C LEU A 1009 -3.28 -18.14 -4.65
N LEU A 1010 -3.32 -17.86 -5.95
CA LEU A 1010 -2.64 -16.73 -6.58
C LEU A 1010 -3.67 -15.69 -7.05
N VAL A 1011 -3.54 -14.44 -6.60
CA VAL A 1011 -4.48 -13.36 -6.96
C VAL A 1011 -3.74 -12.14 -7.50
N HIS A 1012 -4.27 -11.47 -8.53
CA HIS A 1012 -3.67 -10.25 -9.08
C HIS A 1012 -4.71 -9.34 -9.76
N GLY A 1013 -4.47 -8.03 -9.76
CA GLY A 1013 -5.12 -7.10 -10.70
C GLY A 1013 -4.41 -7.13 -12.07
N THR A 1014 -5.12 -6.98 -13.19
CA THR A 1014 -4.44 -6.93 -14.51
C THR A 1014 -3.89 -5.55 -14.85
N GLY A 1015 -4.41 -4.50 -14.20
CA GLY A 1015 -3.97 -3.11 -14.33
C GLY A 1015 -2.99 -2.68 -13.23
N ASP A 1016 -2.24 -3.62 -12.64
CA ASP A 1016 -1.28 -3.34 -11.56
C ASP A 1016 -0.05 -2.61 -12.10
N ASP A 1017 0.02 -1.31 -11.78
CA ASP A 1017 1.07 -0.37 -12.15
C ASP A 1017 2.31 -0.42 -11.23
N ASN A 1018 2.24 -1.16 -10.13
CA ASN A 1018 3.31 -1.23 -9.14
C ASN A 1018 4.01 -2.59 -9.17
N VAL A 1019 3.30 -3.65 -8.78
CA VAL A 1019 3.77 -5.03 -8.97
C VAL A 1019 3.14 -5.52 -10.26
N HIS A 1020 3.82 -5.32 -11.39
CA HIS A 1020 3.26 -5.69 -12.68
C HIS A 1020 2.73 -7.14 -12.75
N PHE A 1021 1.55 -7.29 -13.35
CA PHE A 1021 0.86 -8.57 -13.60
C PHE A 1021 1.76 -9.68 -14.19
N GLN A 1022 2.81 -9.29 -14.92
CA GLN A 1022 3.92 -10.14 -15.37
C GLN A 1022 4.40 -11.13 -14.30
N ASN A 1023 4.47 -10.71 -13.03
CA ASN A 1023 4.92 -11.55 -11.92
C ASN A 1023 4.04 -12.80 -11.73
N SER A 1024 2.71 -12.64 -11.69
CA SER A 1024 1.80 -13.79 -11.61
C SER A 1024 1.75 -14.59 -12.90
N ALA A 1025 1.74 -13.93 -14.07
CA ALA A 1025 1.73 -14.63 -15.36
C ALA A 1025 2.93 -15.57 -15.53
N VAL A 1026 4.14 -15.12 -15.14
CA VAL A 1026 5.36 -15.94 -15.17
C VAL A 1026 5.35 -17.05 -14.12
N LEU A 1027 4.76 -16.83 -12.94
CA LEU A 1027 4.62 -17.90 -11.93
C LEU A 1027 3.65 -19.00 -12.42
N VAL A 1028 2.53 -18.64 -13.05
CA VAL A 1028 1.58 -19.60 -13.63
C VAL A 1028 2.23 -20.43 -14.75
N ASP A 1029 3.07 -19.84 -15.60
CA ASP A 1029 3.89 -20.61 -16.56
C ASP A 1029 4.81 -21.62 -15.85
N LYS A 1030 5.57 -21.19 -14.83
CA LYS A 1030 6.48 -22.08 -14.10
C LYS A 1030 5.72 -23.26 -13.46
N LEU A 1031 4.60 -22.99 -12.78
CA LEU A 1031 3.73 -24.00 -12.17
C LEU A 1031 3.19 -24.98 -13.23
N THR A 1032 2.68 -24.47 -14.36
CA THR A 1032 2.14 -25.26 -15.47
C THR A 1032 3.21 -26.17 -16.08
N ARG A 1033 4.41 -25.65 -16.37
CA ARG A 1033 5.52 -26.42 -16.95
C ARG A 1033 6.14 -27.44 -16.00
N ALA A 1034 5.91 -27.30 -14.70
CA ALA A 1034 6.27 -28.29 -13.69
C ALA A 1034 5.18 -29.37 -13.46
N ASN A 1035 4.00 -29.23 -14.07
CA ASN A 1035 2.80 -30.06 -13.82
C ASN A 1035 2.26 -29.95 -12.39
N ILE A 1036 2.40 -28.78 -11.76
CA ILE A 1036 1.72 -28.52 -10.49
C ILE A 1036 0.22 -28.42 -10.75
N HIS A 1037 -0.58 -29.00 -9.85
CA HIS A 1037 -2.04 -29.04 -9.97
C HIS A 1037 -2.78 -28.49 -8.75
N ASN A 1038 -2.15 -28.42 -7.56
CA ASN A 1038 -2.82 -27.92 -6.35
C ASN A 1038 -2.79 -26.39 -6.21
N TYR A 1039 -3.14 -25.65 -7.27
CA TYR A 1039 -3.24 -24.20 -7.23
C TYR A 1039 -4.48 -23.64 -7.94
N GLN A 1040 -4.99 -22.54 -7.40
CA GLN A 1040 -6.07 -21.73 -7.96
C GLN A 1040 -5.56 -20.34 -8.31
N VAL A 1041 -6.18 -19.72 -9.32
CA VAL A 1041 -5.79 -18.39 -9.81
C VAL A 1041 -7.03 -17.52 -10.02
N GLN A 1042 -7.01 -16.30 -9.50
CA GLN A 1042 -8.01 -15.28 -9.80
C GLN A 1042 -7.35 -13.99 -10.29
N PHE A 1043 -7.83 -13.48 -11.43
CA PHE A 1043 -7.45 -12.18 -11.93
C PHE A 1043 -8.63 -11.21 -11.79
N PHE A 1044 -8.36 -9.97 -11.39
CA PHE A 1044 -9.33 -8.89 -11.39
C PHE A 1044 -9.00 -7.94 -12.56
N PRO A 1045 -9.81 -7.92 -13.64
CA PRO A 1045 -9.59 -7.03 -14.76
C PRO A 1045 -9.47 -5.57 -14.30
N ASP A 1046 -8.49 -4.86 -14.86
CA ASP A 1046 -8.23 -3.43 -14.75
C ASP A 1046 -8.00 -2.88 -13.32
N SER A 1047 -8.07 -3.76 -12.32
CA SER A 1047 -7.67 -3.43 -10.96
C SER A 1047 -6.17 -3.15 -10.90
N ASN A 1048 -5.84 -2.02 -10.27
CA ASN A 1048 -4.47 -1.68 -9.85
C ASN A 1048 -4.06 -2.42 -8.57
N HIS A 1049 -2.91 -2.06 -8.00
CA HIS A 1049 -2.31 -2.73 -6.83
C HIS A 1049 -3.20 -2.84 -5.59
N ALA A 1050 -4.24 -2.00 -5.46
CA ALA A 1050 -5.20 -2.04 -4.35
C ALA A 1050 -6.42 -2.94 -4.60
N ILE A 1051 -6.57 -3.50 -5.81
CA ILE A 1051 -7.66 -4.39 -6.25
C ILE A 1051 -9.03 -3.80 -5.91
N ARG A 1052 -9.32 -2.60 -6.46
CA ARG A 1052 -10.55 -1.82 -6.15
C ARG A 1052 -11.53 -1.67 -7.31
N HIS A 1053 -11.12 -1.92 -8.55
CA HIS A 1053 -11.98 -1.70 -9.73
C HIS A 1053 -13.22 -2.60 -9.70
N HIS A 1054 -14.37 -2.10 -10.16
CA HIS A 1054 -15.66 -2.82 -10.18
C HIS A 1054 -15.96 -3.66 -8.92
N ASN A 1055 -15.73 -3.08 -7.73
CA ASN A 1055 -15.95 -3.73 -6.42
C ASN A 1055 -15.14 -5.03 -6.22
N ALA A 1056 -13.94 -5.11 -6.79
CA ALA A 1056 -13.04 -6.26 -6.63
C ALA A 1056 -12.61 -6.51 -5.18
N ASN A 1057 -12.48 -5.48 -4.33
CA ASN A 1057 -11.89 -5.63 -2.99
C ASN A 1057 -12.74 -6.50 -2.03
N PRO A 1058 -14.07 -6.32 -1.89
CA PRO A 1058 -14.89 -7.27 -1.12
C PRO A 1058 -14.91 -8.67 -1.71
N ASN A 1059 -14.90 -8.80 -3.05
CA ASN A 1059 -14.85 -10.10 -3.72
C ASN A 1059 -13.52 -10.84 -3.45
N LEU A 1060 -12.40 -10.11 -3.37
CA LEU A 1060 -11.10 -10.64 -2.97
C LEU A 1060 -11.16 -11.24 -1.56
N TYR A 1061 -11.55 -10.49 -0.54
CA TYR A 1061 -11.55 -11.00 0.83
C TYR A 1061 -12.58 -12.12 1.07
N TYR A 1062 -13.72 -12.07 0.37
CA TYR A 1062 -14.66 -13.20 0.34
C TYR A 1062 -14.01 -14.47 -0.25
N MET A 1063 -13.27 -14.34 -1.36
CA MET A 1063 -12.55 -15.45 -1.96
C MET A 1063 -11.40 -15.96 -1.07
N LEU A 1064 -10.62 -15.07 -0.45
CA LEU A 1064 -9.56 -15.45 0.50
C LEU A 1064 -10.14 -16.26 1.67
N THR A 1065 -11.29 -15.83 2.21
CA THR A 1065 -12.03 -16.54 3.26
C THR A 1065 -12.48 -17.93 2.80
N LYS A 1066 -13.15 -18.01 1.64
CA LYS A 1066 -13.63 -19.28 1.07
C LYS A 1066 -12.48 -20.26 0.85
N PHE A 1067 -11.39 -19.80 0.23
CA PHE A 1067 -10.23 -20.65 -0.08
C PHE A 1067 -9.52 -21.15 1.18
N LEU A 1068 -9.33 -20.29 2.18
CA LEU A 1068 -8.73 -20.64 3.45
C LEU A 1068 -9.55 -21.71 4.21
N TRP A 1069 -10.89 -21.61 4.14
CA TRP A 1069 -11.79 -22.59 4.74
C TRP A 1069 -11.80 -23.94 3.98
N GLU A 1070 -11.94 -23.90 2.65
CA GLU A 1070 -11.93 -25.10 1.80
C GLU A 1070 -10.58 -25.84 1.90
N SER A 1071 -9.47 -25.11 2.04
CA SER A 1071 -8.12 -25.67 2.24
C SER A 1071 -7.97 -26.51 3.52
N PHE A 1072 -8.89 -26.36 4.48
CA PHE A 1072 -8.89 -27.09 5.75
C PHE A 1072 -10.02 -28.15 5.83
N GLY A 1073 -10.62 -28.53 4.70
CA GLY A 1073 -11.50 -29.71 4.58
C GLY A 1073 -12.98 -29.50 4.91
N GLY A 1074 -13.46 -28.25 4.95
CA GLY A 1074 -14.81 -27.92 5.43
C GLY A 1074 -15.96 -28.25 4.44
N GLU A 1075 -16.35 -29.53 4.31
CA GLU A 1075 -17.53 -29.93 3.51
C GLU A 1075 -18.85 -29.30 3.99
N GLU A 1076 -18.99 -29.00 5.29
CA GLU A 1076 -20.18 -28.38 5.91
C GLU A 1076 -20.56 -27.03 5.27
N TYR A 1077 -19.59 -26.30 4.72
CA TYR A 1077 -19.75 -24.94 4.19
C TYR A 1077 -20.84 -24.85 3.11
N LEU A 1078 -20.96 -25.86 2.25
CA LEU A 1078 -21.95 -25.87 1.16
C LEU A 1078 -23.39 -26.11 1.66
N HIS A 1079 -23.56 -26.68 2.85
CA HIS A 1079 -24.85 -26.83 3.54
C HIS A 1079 -25.19 -25.52 4.26
N VAL A 1080 -24.30 -25.09 5.15
CA VAL A 1080 -24.46 -23.94 6.05
C VAL A 1080 -24.69 -22.63 5.29
N ARG A 1081 -23.87 -22.30 4.29
CA ARG A 1081 -24.01 -21.06 3.50
C ARG A 1081 -25.36 -20.95 2.79
N LYS A 1082 -25.96 -22.10 2.45
CA LYS A 1082 -27.22 -22.19 1.71
C LYS A 1082 -28.45 -21.92 2.58
N GLU A 1083 -28.29 -22.04 3.90
CA GLU A 1083 -29.34 -21.80 4.89
C GLU A 1083 -29.25 -20.38 5.48
N LEU A 1084 -28.06 -19.77 5.47
CA LEU A 1084 -27.77 -18.45 6.05
C LEU A 1084 -27.78 -17.28 5.05
N ASN A 1085 -28.40 -17.45 3.88
CA ASN A 1085 -28.53 -16.42 2.82
C ASN A 1085 -27.21 -15.75 2.35
N GLY A 1086 -26.04 -16.32 2.67
CA GLY A 1086 -24.72 -15.81 2.29
C GLY A 1086 -23.84 -15.31 3.44
N HIS A 1087 -24.34 -15.27 4.69
CA HIS A 1087 -23.50 -15.01 5.86
C HIS A 1087 -22.64 -16.22 6.25
N PHE A 1088 -21.57 -15.97 7.00
CA PHE A 1088 -20.78 -17.01 7.68
C PHE A 1088 -21.32 -17.21 9.11
N SER A 1089 -21.54 -18.46 9.54
CA SER A 1089 -21.86 -18.78 10.94
C SER A 1089 -20.61 -18.80 11.82
N GLY A 1090 -20.84 -18.97 13.13
CA GLY A 1090 -19.82 -18.95 14.19
C GLY A 1090 -18.91 -20.19 14.29
N PRO A 1091 -18.34 -20.45 15.49
CA PRO A 1091 -17.13 -21.25 15.65
C PRO A 1091 -17.30 -22.75 15.41
N ILE A 1092 -16.20 -23.39 14.99
CA ILE A 1092 -16.07 -24.84 14.79
C ILE A 1092 -16.19 -25.57 16.13
N ALA A 1093 -17.36 -26.13 16.42
CA ALA A 1093 -17.70 -26.75 17.70
C ALA A 1093 -18.50 -28.06 17.57
N GLY A 1094 -17.92 -29.07 16.91
CA GLY A 1094 -18.53 -30.40 16.82
C GLY A 1094 -17.50 -31.50 16.48
N PRO A 1095 -17.27 -32.50 17.35
CA PRO A 1095 -16.51 -33.70 17.01
C PRO A 1095 -17.44 -34.79 16.45
N HIS A 1096 -17.36 -35.03 15.15
CA HIS A 1096 -18.05 -36.11 14.43
C HIS A 1096 -17.10 -36.85 13.48
#